data_AF-A0A429QBA7-F1
#
_entry.id   AF-A0A429QBA7-F1
#
_cell.length_a   1.000
_cell.length_b   1.000
_cell.length_c   1.000
_cell.angle_alpha   90.00
_cell.angle_beta   90.00
_cell.angle_gamma   90.00
#
_symmetry.space_group_name_H-M   'P 1'
#
loop_
_entity.id
_entity.type
_entity.pdbx_description
1 polymer ?
#
loop_
_entity_poly.entity_id
_entity_poly.type
_entity_poly.pdbx_seq_one_letter_code
_entity_poly.pdbx_strand_id
1 'polypeptide(L)'
;MRTLVDDPALAARVIRDISPPALPVPADATDPVLKELAEDGYSTVVRLPLRRGKRGAEAPKQEPVLLAHQLTTEALRILLPAATVLVDEKVHSFRAALRLGVDRHFGGDPAHLDTTLATMPDTATGERRHFLVLYDRLPGGTGYLDRLKKPDAFRDTLDEDGRPLTDDEGNPVSHWATKEIPTTAAIGLDRQVESDLEARFLAALRTWSTGQDDAALEESGAHSGLLRFAGAAAWRLTAQRDEEFTRTDFTFERTDGTPQKVHVFLDGHRFHATRTHNRIASDSRKRDELRAGGALVFQVTWDDLELFEKGERARAHPVWPPYRRTGQDTAKDWYEELGGDRVELAEAVFANPIDTLLGYLRDPSRTRWGRRAQALVGGLLSAPEPLARNVDPAQARATLRGALGTLAEGGNPAFDLEPVTGNGEILVLSATDEHGLALLYTVDPSGGPDGTAGVGWGALAVLDDQDQDQLGTAAHKLRWRSWLYWSNLLQFLAFTGGDGVQLAGSRAADFAVEVLRASGGPGELETLIARLRPGTAAVDATAPADVTEPTTGRPTASSSLEQAIEGLLRDEAWDKDILEFLEEDEPDSDLTQLAKTLAARGKKAPVFGYELGDRGWQADFAWPGATKVAVFVDSDAHDSEERQKRDNAYTGDGWTARTAADWLDHLDTLLTLLPDTEGTSHR
;
A
#
# COMPACT_ATOMS: atom_id res chain seq x y z
N MET A 1 33.75 -15.35 -19.01
CA MET A 1 34.12 -16.53 -19.83
C MET A 1 34.13 -17.74 -18.92
N ARG A 2 33.17 -18.67 -19.08
CA ARG A 2 33.27 -20.00 -18.46
C ARG A 2 33.98 -20.91 -19.47
N THR A 3 35.22 -21.30 -19.18
CA THR A 3 35.98 -22.20 -20.05
C THR A 3 35.47 -23.63 -19.88
N LEU A 4 34.62 -24.06 -20.81
CA LEU A 4 34.48 -25.47 -21.14
C LEU A 4 35.84 -26.01 -21.62
N VAL A 5 36.01 -27.33 -21.62
CA VAL A 5 37.26 -27.99 -22.01
C VAL A 5 37.64 -27.62 -23.45
N ASP A 6 38.66 -26.77 -23.62
CA ASP A 6 39.14 -26.32 -24.94
C ASP A 6 39.88 -27.42 -25.75
N ASP A 7 40.09 -28.61 -25.17
CA ASP A 7 40.72 -29.75 -25.85
C ASP A 7 39.68 -30.80 -26.33
N PRO A 8 39.24 -30.74 -27.61
CA PRO A 8 38.32 -31.72 -28.18
C PRO A 8 38.92 -33.14 -28.30
N ALA A 9 40.26 -33.30 -28.30
CA ALA A 9 40.89 -34.61 -28.31
C ALA A 9 40.79 -35.29 -26.93
N LEU A 10 40.77 -34.52 -25.84
CA LEU A 10 40.50 -35.02 -24.50
C LEU A 10 39.05 -35.51 -24.38
N ALA A 11 38.07 -34.70 -24.82
CA ALA A 11 36.65 -35.06 -24.81
C ALA A 11 36.36 -36.35 -25.62
N ALA A 12 36.90 -36.45 -26.84
CA ALA A 12 36.75 -37.64 -27.68
C ALA A 12 37.37 -38.91 -27.06
N ARG A 13 38.43 -38.77 -26.25
CA ARG A 13 39.07 -39.90 -25.56
C ARG A 13 38.25 -40.36 -24.35
N VAL A 14 37.68 -39.42 -23.59
CA VAL A 14 36.78 -39.70 -22.46
C VAL A 14 35.55 -40.50 -22.90
N ILE A 15 34.92 -40.11 -24.01
CA ILE A 15 33.73 -40.81 -24.57
C ILE A 15 34.05 -42.24 -25.03
N ARG A 16 35.26 -42.49 -25.54
CA ARG A 16 35.64 -43.82 -26.07
C ARG A 16 36.10 -44.80 -24.99
N ASP A 17 36.77 -44.29 -23.95
CA ASP A 17 37.41 -45.13 -22.95
C ASP A 17 36.48 -45.43 -21.73
N ILE A 18 35.33 -44.76 -21.63
CA ILE A 18 34.28 -45.00 -20.61
C ILE A 18 33.08 -45.68 -21.27
N SER A 19 32.75 -46.89 -20.82
CA SER A 19 31.54 -47.57 -21.27
C SER A 19 30.30 -46.95 -20.63
N PRO A 20 29.30 -46.43 -21.38
CA PRO A 20 28.09 -45.81 -20.81
C PRO A 20 27.34 -46.64 -19.75
N PRO A 21 27.26 -47.99 -19.83
CA PRO A 21 26.61 -48.82 -18.82
C PRO A 21 27.29 -48.84 -17.44
N ALA A 22 28.48 -48.23 -17.28
CA ALA A 22 29.24 -48.23 -16.03
C ALA A 22 29.10 -46.93 -15.22
N LEU A 23 28.24 -45.99 -15.65
CA LEU A 23 27.98 -44.74 -14.95
C LEU A 23 26.93 -44.95 -13.84
N PRO A 24 27.23 -44.67 -12.56
CA PRO A 24 26.24 -44.72 -11.50
C PRO A 24 25.22 -43.58 -11.63
N VAL A 25 23.98 -43.84 -11.24
CA VAL A 25 22.91 -42.84 -11.15
C VAL A 25 23.30 -41.77 -10.11
N PRO A 26 23.06 -40.47 -10.35
CA PRO A 26 23.38 -39.42 -9.38
C PRO A 26 22.63 -39.60 -8.05
N ALA A 27 23.33 -39.40 -6.94
CA ALA A 27 22.71 -39.09 -5.66
C ALA A 27 22.55 -37.56 -5.54
N ASP A 28 21.57 -37.11 -4.76
CA ASP A 28 21.11 -35.70 -4.72
C ASP A 28 22.24 -34.66 -4.64
N ALA A 29 22.22 -33.72 -5.57
CA ALA A 29 23.25 -32.69 -5.72
C ALA A 29 23.08 -31.57 -4.67
N THR A 30 23.86 -31.66 -3.59
CA THR A 30 23.94 -30.65 -2.52
C THR A 30 24.97 -29.54 -2.78
N ASP A 31 25.67 -29.58 -3.93
CA ASP A 31 26.67 -28.58 -4.32
C ASP A 31 26.02 -27.42 -5.12
N PRO A 32 26.19 -26.14 -4.72
CA PRO A 32 25.58 -24.99 -5.41
C PRO A 32 25.96 -24.85 -6.89
N VAL A 33 27.20 -25.21 -7.26
CA VAL A 33 27.68 -25.09 -8.64
C VAL A 33 27.05 -26.18 -9.52
N LEU A 34 26.81 -27.36 -8.96
CA LEU A 34 26.07 -28.42 -9.65
C LEU A 34 24.58 -28.09 -9.80
N LYS A 35 24.02 -27.29 -8.88
CA LYS A 35 22.64 -26.83 -8.96
C LYS A 35 22.44 -25.81 -10.08
N GLU A 36 23.34 -24.82 -10.20
CA GLU A 36 23.35 -23.86 -11.31
C GLU A 36 23.51 -24.57 -12.67
N LEU A 37 24.39 -25.58 -12.76
CA LEU A 37 24.58 -26.37 -13.97
C LEU A 37 23.40 -27.32 -14.28
N ALA A 38 22.63 -27.73 -13.27
CA ALA A 38 21.39 -28.48 -13.47
C ALA A 38 20.25 -27.59 -13.98
N GLU A 39 20.19 -26.33 -13.54
CA GLU A 39 19.25 -25.31 -14.04
C GLU A 39 19.52 -24.95 -15.51
N ASP A 40 20.77 -25.02 -15.97
CA ASP A 40 21.17 -24.95 -17.39
C ASP A 40 20.99 -26.29 -18.17
N GLY A 41 20.50 -27.35 -17.51
CA GLY A 41 20.10 -28.62 -18.16
C GLY A 41 21.12 -29.78 -18.14
N TYR A 42 22.16 -29.74 -17.31
CA TYR A 42 23.21 -30.77 -17.23
C TYR A 42 23.11 -31.64 -15.96
N SER A 43 23.19 -32.97 -16.07
CA SER A 43 22.64 -33.87 -15.02
C SER A 43 23.57 -34.93 -14.39
N THR A 44 24.89 -34.96 -14.62
CA THR A 44 25.76 -36.01 -14.01
C THR A 44 27.22 -35.60 -13.78
N VAL A 45 27.76 -35.96 -12.61
CA VAL A 45 29.20 -35.88 -12.28
C VAL A 45 29.81 -37.29 -12.26
N VAL A 46 30.83 -37.54 -13.09
CA VAL A 46 31.50 -38.84 -13.18
C VAL A 46 32.86 -38.80 -12.48
N ARG A 47 33.00 -39.53 -11.37
CA ARG A 47 34.28 -39.63 -10.64
C ARG A 47 35.15 -40.75 -11.23
N LEU A 48 36.04 -40.39 -12.15
CA LEU A 48 36.93 -41.34 -12.82
C LEU A 48 37.94 -41.99 -11.85
N PRO A 49 38.07 -43.33 -11.83
CA PRO A 49 39.04 -44.00 -10.97
C PRO A 49 40.47 -43.74 -11.45
N LEU A 50 41.25 -43.01 -10.64
CA LEU A 50 42.68 -42.79 -10.91
C LEU A 50 43.42 -44.12 -10.96
N ARG A 51 44.11 -44.37 -12.09
CA ARG A 51 44.91 -45.58 -12.32
C ARG A 51 46.06 -45.62 -11.30
N ARG A 52 45.96 -46.46 -10.26
CA ARG A 52 47.02 -46.67 -9.26
C ARG A 52 48.28 -47.22 -9.94
N GLY A 53 49.21 -46.35 -10.32
CA GLY A 53 50.48 -46.80 -10.89
C GLY A 53 51.28 -45.79 -11.70
N LYS A 54 51.76 -44.71 -11.05
CA LYS A 54 53.12 -44.16 -11.26
C LYS A 54 53.43 -43.12 -10.18
N ARG A 55 54.43 -43.40 -9.33
CA ARG A 55 55.08 -42.37 -8.49
C ARG A 55 56.16 -41.72 -9.36
N GLY A 56 55.90 -40.54 -9.90
CA GLY A 56 56.87 -39.76 -10.68
C GLY A 56 56.23 -38.96 -11.80
N ALA A 57 56.60 -37.68 -11.89
CA ALA A 57 55.96 -36.61 -12.65
C ALA A 57 54.57 -36.20 -12.14
N GLU A 58 54.23 -34.92 -12.37
CA GLU A 58 53.19 -34.09 -11.74
C GLU A 58 51.85 -34.77 -11.46
N ALA A 59 51.19 -34.34 -10.37
CA ALA A 59 49.81 -34.74 -10.09
C ALA A 59 48.93 -34.37 -11.31
N PRO A 60 48.13 -35.32 -11.86
CA PRO A 60 47.38 -35.08 -13.07
C PRO A 60 46.41 -33.92 -12.85
N LYS A 61 46.48 -32.90 -13.72
CA LYS A 61 45.61 -31.73 -13.70
C LYS A 61 44.14 -32.20 -13.69
N GLN A 62 43.43 -31.88 -12.62
CA GLN A 62 42.00 -32.16 -12.51
C GLN A 62 41.25 -31.00 -13.15
N GLU A 63 40.52 -31.30 -14.21
CA GLU A 63 39.66 -30.33 -14.88
C GLU A 63 38.20 -30.75 -14.65
N PRO A 64 37.32 -29.83 -14.21
CA PRO A 64 35.88 -30.11 -14.18
C PRO A 64 35.38 -30.22 -15.62
N VAL A 65 34.78 -31.36 -15.97
CA VAL A 65 34.28 -31.62 -17.32
C VAL A 65 32.77 -31.87 -17.27
N LEU A 66 32.03 -31.23 -18.18
CA LEU A 66 30.62 -31.50 -18.42
C LEU A 66 30.50 -32.47 -19.59
N LEU A 67 29.78 -33.57 -19.41
CA LEU A 67 29.47 -34.53 -20.47
C LEU A 67 27.98 -34.44 -20.76
N ALA A 68 27.65 -34.03 -21.98
CA ALA A 68 26.28 -33.94 -22.48
C ALA A 68 26.06 -34.93 -23.62
N HIS A 69 24.85 -35.49 -23.72
CA HIS A 69 24.41 -36.29 -24.85
C HIS A 69 23.27 -35.57 -25.56
N GLN A 70 23.45 -35.28 -26.86
CA GLN A 70 22.41 -34.66 -27.68
C GLN A 70 21.59 -35.72 -28.40
N LEU A 71 20.31 -35.85 -28.02
CA LEU A 71 19.32 -36.64 -28.74
C LEU A 71 18.54 -35.73 -29.70
N THR A 72 18.65 -35.98 -31.00
CA THR A 72 17.77 -35.35 -32.01
C THR A 72 16.60 -36.29 -32.27
N THR A 73 15.39 -35.84 -31.98
CA THR A 73 14.17 -36.67 -31.94
C THR A 73 12.90 -35.83 -32.17
N GLU A 74 11.75 -36.50 -32.32
CA GLU A 74 10.43 -35.87 -32.33
C GLU A 74 10.03 -35.41 -30.92
N ALA A 75 9.38 -34.23 -30.83
CA ALA A 75 8.83 -33.70 -29.59
C ALA A 75 7.58 -32.85 -29.86
N LEU A 76 6.57 -33.00 -29.00
CA LEU A 76 5.36 -32.19 -28.95
C LEU A 76 5.42 -31.33 -27.68
N ARG A 77 5.32 -30.00 -27.85
CA ARG A 77 5.41 -29.02 -26.76
C ARG A 77 4.02 -28.53 -26.38
N ILE A 78 3.64 -28.75 -25.14
CA ILE A 78 2.37 -28.31 -24.56
C ILE A 78 2.68 -27.12 -23.66
N LEU A 79 2.24 -25.92 -24.05
CA LEU A 79 2.38 -24.73 -23.20
C LEU A 79 1.50 -24.92 -21.96
N LEU A 80 2.09 -24.81 -20.77
CA LEU A 80 1.35 -24.84 -19.52
C LEU A 80 1.14 -23.41 -19.01
N PRO A 81 -0.03 -23.09 -18.44
CA PRO A 81 -0.17 -21.93 -17.56
C PRO A 81 0.81 -22.09 -16.39
N ALA A 82 1.49 -21.03 -15.94
CA ALA A 82 2.43 -21.20 -14.83
C ALA A 82 1.71 -21.56 -13.51
N ALA A 83 0.41 -21.27 -13.39
CA ALA A 83 -0.44 -21.72 -12.28
C ALA A 83 -0.59 -23.26 -12.20
N THR A 84 -0.28 -23.98 -13.28
CA THR A 84 -0.14 -25.45 -13.33
C THR A 84 1.27 -25.90 -12.94
N VAL A 85 2.29 -25.07 -13.21
CA VAL A 85 3.73 -25.39 -13.07
C VAL A 85 4.27 -25.09 -11.67
N LEU A 86 3.74 -24.07 -11.00
CA LEU A 86 4.11 -23.67 -9.63
C LEU A 86 3.50 -24.57 -8.53
N VAL A 87 2.87 -25.68 -8.91
CA VAL A 87 2.30 -26.69 -7.99
C VAL A 87 2.65 -28.06 -8.55
N ASP A 88 3.64 -28.73 -7.95
CA ASP A 88 4.14 -30.03 -8.41
C ASP A 88 3.02 -31.07 -8.55
N GLU A 89 2.02 -31.05 -7.65
CA GLU A 89 0.87 -31.95 -7.72
C GLU A 89 0.00 -31.70 -8.96
N LYS A 90 -0.15 -30.44 -9.42
CA LYS A 90 -0.86 -30.12 -10.68
C LYS A 90 -0.05 -30.61 -11.89
N VAL A 91 1.27 -30.42 -11.89
CA VAL A 91 2.16 -30.96 -12.94
C VAL A 91 2.08 -32.48 -12.99
N HIS A 92 2.23 -33.16 -11.85
CA HIS A 92 2.21 -34.61 -11.77
C HIS A 92 0.85 -35.19 -12.17
N SER A 93 -0.25 -34.55 -11.75
CA SER A 93 -1.62 -34.91 -12.16
C SER A 93 -1.79 -34.78 -13.68
N PHE A 94 -1.40 -33.64 -14.26
CA PHE A 94 -1.50 -33.43 -15.72
C PHE A 94 -0.59 -34.37 -16.51
N ARG A 95 0.65 -34.61 -16.05
CA ARG A 95 1.59 -35.57 -16.66
C ARG A 95 1.03 -37.00 -16.63
N ALA A 96 0.41 -37.40 -15.52
CA ALA A 96 -0.23 -38.71 -15.38
C ALA A 96 -1.47 -38.86 -16.27
N ALA A 97 -2.34 -37.84 -16.32
CA ALA A 97 -3.52 -37.82 -17.18
C ALA A 97 -3.14 -37.90 -18.67
N LEU A 98 -2.21 -37.06 -19.11
CA LEU A 98 -1.69 -37.09 -20.49
C LEU A 98 -1.05 -38.44 -20.83
N ARG A 99 -0.26 -39.04 -19.92
CA ARG A 99 0.33 -40.37 -20.16
C ARG A 99 -0.76 -41.42 -20.32
N LEU A 100 -1.74 -41.47 -19.43
CA LEU A 100 -2.86 -42.40 -19.49
C LEU A 100 -3.67 -42.26 -20.80
N GLY A 101 -3.92 -41.03 -21.24
CA GLY A 101 -4.63 -40.78 -22.50
C GLY A 101 -3.81 -41.14 -23.75
N VAL A 102 -2.50 -40.90 -23.74
CA VAL A 102 -1.57 -41.36 -24.79
C VAL A 102 -1.53 -42.89 -24.87
N ASP A 103 -1.43 -43.59 -23.73
CA ASP A 103 -1.45 -45.05 -23.65
C ASP A 103 -2.77 -45.62 -24.20
N ARG A 104 -3.91 -44.97 -23.89
CA ARG A 104 -5.24 -45.33 -24.42
C ARG A 104 -5.35 -45.09 -25.93
N HIS A 105 -4.93 -43.92 -26.42
CA HIS A 105 -5.01 -43.54 -27.84
C HIS A 105 -4.23 -44.51 -28.75
N PHE A 106 -3.09 -45.03 -28.29
CA PHE A 106 -2.31 -46.02 -29.03
C PHE A 106 -2.64 -47.48 -28.71
N GLY A 107 -3.59 -47.74 -27.80
CA GLY A 107 -4.04 -49.10 -27.43
C GLY A 107 -3.03 -49.89 -26.58
N GLY A 108 -2.12 -49.20 -25.88
CA GLY A 108 -1.08 -49.76 -25.03
C GLY A 108 0.05 -48.77 -24.76
N ASP A 109 0.87 -49.04 -23.74
CA ASP A 109 2.01 -48.20 -23.33
C ASP A 109 3.08 -48.05 -24.44
N PRO A 110 3.24 -46.85 -25.05
CA PRO A 110 4.32 -46.55 -25.96
C PRO A 110 5.56 -46.20 -25.14
N ALA A 111 6.20 -47.22 -24.57
CA ALA A 111 7.31 -47.07 -23.61
C ALA A 111 8.50 -46.21 -24.09
N HIS A 112 8.62 -45.94 -25.40
CA HIS A 112 9.62 -45.04 -25.98
C HIS A 112 9.28 -43.55 -25.79
N LEU A 113 8.03 -43.19 -25.52
CA LEU A 113 7.63 -41.81 -25.20
C LEU A 113 7.84 -41.50 -23.72
N ASP A 114 8.34 -40.29 -23.45
CA ASP A 114 8.49 -39.72 -22.11
C ASP A 114 8.16 -38.23 -22.11
N THR A 115 8.03 -37.65 -20.92
CA THR A 115 7.61 -36.28 -20.67
C THR A 115 8.59 -35.58 -19.74
N THR A 116 9.00 -34.37 -20.09
CA THR A 116 9.83 -33.51 -19.23
C THR A 116 9.24 -32.11 -19.15
N LEU A 117 9.47 -31.41 -18.05
CA LEU A 117 9.27 -29.97 -18.02
C LEU A 117 10.43 -29.28 -18.74
N ALA A 118 10.13 -28.22 -19.49
CA ALA A 118 11.12 -27.35 -20.09
C ALA A 118 10.69 -25.90 -19.94
N THR A 119 11.64 -25.03 -19.55
CA THR A 119 11.48 -23.58 -19.61
C THR A 119 12.23 -23.07 -20.84
N MET A 120 11.57 -22.29 -21.69
CA MET A 120 12.16 -21.75 -22.93
C MET A 120 11.86 -20.25 -23.04
N PRO A 121 12.82 -19.41 -23.46
CA PRO A 121 12.52 -18.02 -23.82
C PRO A 121 11.67 -17.97 -25.08
N ASP A 122 10.62 -17.12 -25.09
CA ASP A 122 9.89 -16.77 -26.30
C ASP A 122 10.75 -15.81 -27.14
N THR A 123 11.01 -16.16 -28.39
CA THR A 123 11.88 -15.39 -29.29
C THR A 123 11.28 -14.07 -29.77
N ALA A 124 9.99 -13.83 -29.53
CA ALA A 124 9.31 -12.57 -29.85
C ALA A 124 9.24 -11.58 -28.67
N THR A 125 9.19 -12.07 -27.43
CA THR A 125 9.01 -11.22 -26.23
C THR A 125 10.19 -11.26 -25.26
N GLY A 126 11.04 -12.28 -25.30
CA GLY A 126 12.14 -12.51 -24.35
C GLY A 126 11.71 -13.22 -23.05
N GLU A 127 10.41 -13.29 -22.77
CA GLU A 127 9.84 -13.90 -21.56
C GLU A 127 10.08 -15.42 -21.49
N ARG A 128 10.21 -15.97 -20.28
CA ARG A 128 10.31 -17.42 -20.07
C ARG A 128 8.92 -18.06 -20.08
N ARG A 129 8.72 -19.08 -20.92
CA ARG A 129 7.52 -19.91 -20.97
C ARG A 129 7.80 -21.32 -20.48
N HIS A 130 6.82 -21.91 -19.81
CA HIS A 130 6.88 -23.28 -19.30
C HIS A 130 6.11 -24.25 -20.20
N PHE A 131 6.74 -25.37 -20.53
CA PHE A 131 6.18 -26.41 -21.38
C PHE A 131 6.26 -27.77 -20.70
N LEU A 132 5.22 -28.59 -20.85
CA LEU A 132 5.38 -30.04 -20.80
C LEU A 132 5.79 -30.50 -22.20
N VAL A 133 6.96 -31.10 -22.32
CA VAL A 133 7.49 -31.63 -23.57
C VAL A 133 7.30 -33.14 -23.56
N LEU A 134 6.39 -33.64 -24.39
CA LEU A 134 6.25 -35.06 -24.71
C LEU A 134 7.22 -35.36 -25.86
N TYR A 135 8.18 -36.26 -25.65
CA TYR A 135 9.26 -36.55 -26.61
C TYR A 135 9.51 -38.04 -26.77
N ASP A 136 10.06 -38.42 -27.91
CA ASP A 136 10.47 -39.80 -28.19
C ASP A 136 11.92 -40.02 -27.77
N ARG A 137 12.19 -41.06 -26.98
CA ARG A 137 13.53 -41.41 -26.49
C ARG A 137 14.42 -42.07 -27.57
N LEU A 138 13.89 -42.37 -28.75
CA LEU A 138 14.63 -42.97 -29.86
C LEU A 138 15.14 -41.92 -30.86
N PRO A 139 16.40 -42.02 -31.36
CA PRO A 139 16.95 -41.07 -32.33
C PRO A 139 16.11 -40.99 -33.62
N GLY A 140 15.76 -39.78 -34.03
CA GLY A 140 14.91 -39.50 -35.19
C GLY A 140 13.40 -39.62 -34.95
N GLY A 141 12.97 -40.15 -33.79
CA GLY A 141 11.58 -40.43 -33.48
C GLY A 141 10.98 -41.64 -34.22
N THR A 142 9.82 -42.09 -33.74
CA THR A 142 9.07 -43.24 -34.29
C THR A 142 7.89 -42.85 -35.18
N GLY A 143 7.55 -41.56 -35.29
CA GLY A 143 6.35 -41.08 -35.98
C GLY A 143 5.06 -41.23 -35.14
N TYR A 144 5.16 -41.56 -33.86
CA TYR A 144 3.99 -41.55 -32.95
C TYR A 144 3.52 -40.12 -32.67
N LEU A 145 4.45 -39.17 -32.47
CA LEU A 145 4.11 -37.81 -32.08
C LEU A 145 3.52 -36.96 -33.22
N ASP A 146 3.88 -37.24 -34.48
CA ASP A 146 3.25 -36.60 -35.64
C ASP A 146 1.74 -36.90 -35.72
N ARG A 147 1.29 -38.07 -35.24
CA ARG A 147 -0.13 -38.43 -35.18
C ARG A 147 -0.89 -37.56 -34.18
N LEU A 148 -0.25 -37.22 -33.05
CA LEU A 148 -0.80 -36.34 -32.01
C LEU A 148 -0.70 -34.85 -32.35
N LYS A 149 -0.08 -34.47 -33.48
CA LYS A 149 0.00 -33.06 -33.91
C LYS A 149 -1.37 -32.49 -34.32
N LYS A 150 -2.32 -33.34 -34.71
CA LYS A 150 -3.66 -32.91 -35.11
C LYS A 150 -4.50 -32.56 -33.87
N PRO A 151 -5.23 -31.43 -33.85
CA PRO A 151 -6.00 -31.02 -32.68
C PRO A 151 -7.01 -32.07 -32.20
N ASP A 152 -7.65 -32.82 -33.12
CA ASP A 152 -8.59 -33.88 -32.78
C ASP A 152 -7.87 -35.03 -32.05
N ALA A 153 -6.81 -35.58 -32.65
CA ALA A 153 -6.04 -36.67 -32.07
C ALA A 153 -5.37 -36.31 -30.73
N PHE A 154 -5.01 -35.03 -30.53
CA PHE A 154 -4.51 -34.56 -29.25
C PHE A 154 -5.62 -34.47 -28.19
N ARG A 155 -6.82 -33.99 -28.56
CA ARG A 155 -7.99 -33.97 -27.67
C ARG A 155 -8.42 -35.37 -27.24
N ASP A 156 -8.34 -36.35 -28.15
CA ASP A 156 -8.57 -37.77 -27.84
C ASP A 156 -7.58 -38.32 -26.78
N THR A 157 -6.44 -37.66 -26.52
CA THR A 157 -5.50 -38.00 -25.42
C THR A 157 -5.76 -37.24 -24.11
N LEU A 158 -6.74 -36.34 -24.08
CA LEU A 158 -7.08 -35.53 -22.90
C LEU A 158 -8.50 -35.81 -22.39
N ASP A 159 -9.43 -36.20 -23.26
CA ASP A 159 -10.81 -36.56 -22.89
C ASP A 159 -10.90 -38.00 -22.37
N GLU A 160 -11.65 -38.24 -21.29
CA GLU A 160 -11.80 -39.59 -20.71
C GLU A 160 -12.54 -40.54 -21.66
N ASP A 161 -11.87 -41.61 -22.06
CA ASP A 161 -12.40 -42.74 -22.83
C ASP A 161 -13.02 -42.38 -24.20
N GLY A 162 -12.67 -41.22 -24.77
CA GLY A 162 -13.26 -40.73 -26.02
C GLY A 162 -14.77 -40.46 -25.91
N ARG A 163 -15.26 -40.20 -24.68
CA ARG A 163 -16.64 -39.80 -24.42
C ARG A 163 -16.64 -38.31 -24.04
N PRO A 164 -17.51 -37.48 -24.64
CA PRO A 164 -17.60 -36.09 -24.23
C PRO A 164 -18.10 -36.00 -22.78
N LEU A 165 -17.54 -35.05 -22.03
CA LEU A 165 -18.07 -34.65 -20.72
C LEU A 165 -19.56 -34.30 -20.88
N THR A 166 -20.42 -34.80 -20.00
CA THR A 166 -21.85 -34.50 -20.08
C THR A 166 -22.23 -33.32 -19.19
N ASP A 167 -23.21 -32.52 -19.62
CA ASP A 167 -23.87 -31.55 -18.74
C ASP A 167 -24.71 -32.25 -17.66
N ASP A 168 -25.32 -31.45 -16.77
CA ASP A 168 -26.20 -31.92 -15.70
C ASP A 168 -27.45 -32.69 -16.21
N GLU A 169 -27.73 -32.62 -17.51
CA GLU A 169 -28.85 -33.25 -18.20
C GLU A 169 -28.42 -34.53 -18.95
N GLY A 170 -27.11 -34.85 -18.95
CA GLY A 170 -26.54 -36.04 -19.59
C GLY A 170 -26.20 -35.85 -21.07
N ASN A 171 -26.28 -34.64 -21.62
CA ASN A 171 -25.94 -34.38 -23.02
C ASN A 171 -24.41 -34.23 -23.18
N PRO A 172 -23.79 -34.84 -24.21
CA PRO A 172 -22.37 -34.67 -24.48
C PRO A 172 -22.00 -33.23 -24.88
N VAL A 173 -21.15 -32.59 -24.07
CA VAL A 173 -20.61 -31.24 -24.27
C VAL A 173 -19.15 -31.33 -24.72
N SER A 174 -18.79 -30.56 -25.76
CA SER A 174 -17.38 -30.35 -26.11
C SER A 174 -16.93 -28.98 -25.62
N HIS A 175 -16.09 -28.95 -24.58
CA HIS A 175 -15.49 -27.71 -24.07
C HIS A 175 -14.29 -27.23 -24.91
N TRP A 176 -13.85 -28.02 -25.90
CA TRP A 176 -12.64 -27.73 -26.67
C TRP A 176 -12.91 -26.93 -27.95
N ALA A 177 -12.79 -25.60 -27.87
CA ALA A 177 -12.63 -24.76 -29.04
C ALA A 177 -11.14 -24.63 -29.43
N THR A 178 -10.73 -25.26 -30.54
CA THR A 178 -9.35 -25.20 -31.05
C THR A 178 -9.19 -24.06 -32.06
N LYS A 179 -8.16 -23.22 -31.87
CA LYS A 179 -7.81 -22.11 -32.77
C LYS A 179 -6.33 -22.20 -33.11
N GLU A 180 -6.01 -22.23 -34.40
CA GLU A 180 -4.63 -22.11 -34.86
C GLU A 180 -4.10 -20.69 -34.58
N ILE A 181 -2.89 -20.61 -34.04
CA ILE A 181 -2.22 -19.36 -33.69
C ILE A 181 -0.82 -19.33 -34.34
N PRO A 182 -0.35 -18.17 -34.85
CA PRO A 182 0.91 -18.10 -35.58
C PRO A 182 2.13 -18.30 -34.67
N THR A 183 2.05 -17.85 -33.42
CA THR A 183 3.08 -18.01 -32.39
C THR A 183 2.44 -18.09 -31.00
N THR A 184 3.21 -18.50 -29.99
CA THR A 184 2.82 -18.43 -28.58
C THR A 184 2.58 -17.00 -28.09
N ALA A 185 3.08 -15.96 -28.78
CA ALA A 185 2.80 -14.57 -28.44
C ALA A 185 1.37 -14.12 -28.78
N ALA A 186 0.60 -14.88 -29.56
CA ALA A 186 -0.82 -14.58 -29.84
C ALA A 186 -1.79 -15.04 -28.73
N ILE A 187 -1.26 -15.25 -27.53
CA ILE A 187 -1.94 -15.82 -26.36
C ILE A 187 -2.23 -14.67 -25.38
N GLY A 188 -3.52 -14.37 -25.18
CA GLY A 188 -4.00 -13.21 -24.42
C GLY A 188 -3.73 -13.24 -22.91
N LEU A 189 -4.00 -12.11 -22.25
CA LEU A 189 -3.71 -11.81 -20.84
C LEU A 189 -4.07 -12.95 -19.87
N ASP A 190 -5.25 -13.55 -20.01
CA ASP A 190 -5.72 -14.72 -19.23
C ASP A 190 -4.75 -15.89 -19.17
N ARG A 191 -4.02 -16.10 -20.26
CA ARG A 191 -3.16 -17.25 -20.48
C ARG A 191 -1.69 -16.92 -20.23
N GLN A 192 -1.38 -15.70 -19.80
CA GLN A 192 -0.09 -15.30 -19.23
C GLN A 192 -0.08 -15.34 -17.70
N VAL A 193 -1.25 -15.40 -17.06
CA VAL A 193 -1.39 -15.55 -15.61
C VAL A 193 -0.51 -16.69 -15.08
N GLU A 194 0.32 -16.36 -14.09
CA GLU A 194 1.26 -17.30 -13.48
C GLU A 194 0.76 -17.94 -12.18
N SER A 195 -0.25 -17.37 -11.53
CA SER A 195 -0.86 -17.90 -10.30
C SER A 195 -2.39 -17.90 -10.33
N ASP A 196 -3.01 -18.81 -9.56
CA ASP A 196 -4.47 -18.84 -9.38
C ASP A 196 -5.02 -17.50 -8.83
N LEU A 197 -4.18 -16.71 -8.15
CA LEU A 197 -4.54 -15.41 -7.58
C LEU A 197 -4.65 -14.31 -8.64
N GLU A 198 -3.73 -14.26 -9.60
CA GLU A 198 -3.80 -13.35 -10.75
C GLU A 198 -5.01 -13.62 -11.64
N ALA A 199 -5.35 -14.91 -11.88
CA ALA A 199 -6.52 -15.29 -12.68
C ALA A 199 -7.80 -14.74 -12.06
N ARG A 200 -7.94 -14.94 -10.74
CA ARG A 200 -9.07 -14.41 -9.98
C ARG A 200 -9.06 -12.88 -9.96
N PHE A 201 -7.91 -12.22 -9.82
CA PHE A 201 -7.84 -10.76 -9.82
C PHE A 201 -8.32 -10.17 -11.16
N LEU A 202 -7.87 -10.73 -12.29
CA LEU A 202 -8.32 -10.31 -13.62
C LEU A 202 -9.81 -10.61 -13.84
N ALA A 203 -10.30 -11.77 -13.41
CA ALA A 203 -11.73 -12.11 -13.48
C ALA A 203 -12.61 -11.19 -12.62
N ALA A 204 -12.15 -10.85 -11.41
CA ALA A 204 -12.83 -9.91 -10.52
C ALA A 204 -12.83 -8.49 -11.09
N LEU A 205 -11.71 -8.02 -11.65
CA LEU A 205 -11.61 -6.72 -12.31
C LEU A 205 -12.56 -6.60 -13.50
N ARG A 206 -12.66 -7.64 -14.33
CA ARG A 206 -13.66 -7.71 -15.43
C ARG A 206 -15.08 -7.63 -14.90
N THR A 207 -15.43 -8.51 -13.97
CA THR A 207 -16.77 -8.60 -13.37
C THR A 207 -17.20 -7.28 -12.77
N TRP A 208 -16.29 -6.64 -12.01
CA TRP A 208 -16.48 -5.29 -11.49
C TRP A 208 -16.71 -4.28 -12.63
N SER A 209 -15.83 -4.20 -13.63
CA SER A 209 -15.95 -3.22 -14.73
C SER A 209 -17.25 -3.38 -15.53
N THR A 210 -17.74 -4.60 -15.75
CA THR A 210 -19.03 -4.84 -16.42
C THR A 210 -20.24 -4.44 -15.58
N GLY A 211 -20.05 -4.23 -14.27
CA GLY A 211 -21.07 -3.75 -13.32
C GLY A 211 -20.89 -2.28 -12.91
N GLN A 212 -20.11 -1.49 -13.66
CA GLN A 212 -19.99 -0.04 -13.46
C GLN A 212 -20.54 0.72 -14.68
N ASP A 213 -21.28 1.80 -14.44
CA ASP A 213 -21.73 2.70 -15.51
C ASP A 213 -20.61 3.65 -15.97
N ASP A 214 -19.58 3.85 -15.14
CA ASP A 214 -18.49 4.81 -15.36
C ASP A 214 -17.14 4.16 -15.70
N ALA A 215 -17.04 2.83 -15.77
CA ALA A 215 -15.77 2.12 -16.00
C ALA A 215 -15.90 1.06 -17.10
N ALA A 216 -14.87 0.93 -17.94
CA ALA A 216 -14.80 -0.08 -19.00
C ALA A 216 -13.38 -0.62 -19.16
N LEU A 217 -13.23 -1.96 -19.14
CA LEU A 217 -11.97 -2.64 -19.45
C LEU A 217 -12.01 -3.17 -20.90
N GLU A 218 -11.27 -2.52 -21.79
CA GLU A 218 -11.10 -2.97 -23.17
C GLU A 218 -9.77 -3.72 -23.34
N GLU A 219 -9.82 -5.01 -23.66
CA GLU A 219 -8.61 -5.81 -23.89
C GLU A 219 -8.11 -5.67 -25.33
N SER A 220 -6.84 -5.26 -25.48
CA SER A 220 -6.26 -4.90 -26.78
C SER A 220 -4.96 -5.67 -27.03
N GLY A 221 -5.03 -6.64 -27.94
CA GLY A 221 -3.88 -7.50 -28.27
C GLY A 221 -3.56 -8.53 -27.18
N ALA A 222 -2.31 -9.00 -27.17
CA ALA A 222 -1.94 -10.19 -26.40
C ALA A 222 -1.63 -9.94 -24.91
N HIS A 223 -1.13 -8.75 -24.55
CA HIS A 223 -0.48 -8.52 -23.25
C HIS A 223 -1.01 -7.27 -22.52
N SER A 224 -2.01 -6.57 -23.06
CA SER A 224 -2.49 -5.32 -22.46
C SER A 224 -4.00 -5.07 -22.52
N GLY A 225 -4.57 -4.70 -21.39
CA GLY A 225 -5.89 -4.07 -21.30
C GLY A 225 -5.79 -2.55 -21.29
N LEU A 226 -6.91 -1.89 -21.53
CA LEU A 226 -7.10 -0.46 -21.36
C LEU A 226 -8.35 -0.25 -20.49
N LEU A 227 -8.12 0.03 -19.20
CA LEU A 227 -9.15 0.39 -18.25
C LEU A 227 -9.43 1.89 -18.37
N ARG A 228 -10.65 2.27 -18.76
CA ARG A 228 -11.09 3.67 -18.83
C ARG A 228 -12.13 3.97 -17.77
N PHE A 229 -12.02 5.16 -17.17
CA PHE A 229 -13.04 5.77 -16.33
C PHE A 229 -13.67 6.97 -17.06
N ALA A 230 -14.99 7.10 -17.02
CA ALA A 230 -15.75 8.10 -17.74
C ALA A 230 -15.36 9.52 -17.29
N GLY A 231 -14.71 10.26 -18.19
CA GLY A 231 -14.32 11.66 -17.96
C GLY A 231 -13.14 11.88 -16.99
N ALA A 232 -12.46 10.83 -16.51
CA ALA A 232 -11.46 10.94 -15.43
C ALA A 232 -10.04 10.48 -15.82
N ALA A 233 -9.85 9.18 -16.07
CA ALA A 233 -8.52 8.60 -16.32
C ALA A 233 -8.59 7.33 -17.18
N ALA A 234 -7.53 7.08 -17.95
CA ALA A 234 -7.38 5.88 -18.77
C ALA A 234 -6.02 5.20 -18.54
N TRP A 235 -6.03 3.91 -18.25
CA TRP A 235 -4.88 3.13 -17.80
C TRP A 235 -4.61 1.92 -18.69
N ARG A 236 -3.39 1.81 -19.21
CA ARG A 236 -2.88 0.58 -19.82
C ARG A 236 -2.55 -0.41 -18.71
N LEU A 237 -3.35 -1.46 -18.61
CA LEU A 237 -3.07 -2.62 -17.76
C LEU A 237 -2.14 -3.57 -18.52
N THR A 238 -1.04 -3.99 -17.89
CA THR A 238 -0.10 -5.01 -18.39
C THR A 238 0.12 -6.04 -17.28
N ALA A 239 0.02 -7.34 -17.58
CA ALA A 239 0.33 -8.39 -16.61
C ALA A 239 1.83 -8.77 -16.64
N GLN A 240 2.33 -9.32 -15.54
CA GLN A 240 3.60 -10.05 -15.46
C GLN A 240 4.84 -9.29 -16.00
N ARG A 241 4.90 -7.99 -15.73
CA ARG A 241 5.93 -7.09 -16.24
C ARG A 241 7.21 -7.18 -15.43
N ASP A 242 8.31 -7.50 -16.13
CA ASP A 242 9.67 -7.37 -15.60
C ASP A 242 10.05 -5.89 -15.49
N GLU A 243 10.35 -5.45 -14.26
CA GLU A 243 11.11 -4.24 -13.97
C GLU A 243 12.52 -4.65 -13.50
N GLU A 244 13.48 -3.72 -13.47
CA GLU A 244 14.94 -3.99 -13.40
C GLU A 244 15.40 -5.00 -12.32
N PHE A 245 14.72 -5.05 -11.18
CA PHE A 245 15.05 -5.88 -10.00
C PHE A 245 13.85 -6.72 -9.49
N THR A 246 12.68 -6.64 -10.13
CA THR A 246 11.48 -7.38 -9.71
C THR A 246 10.49 -7.51 -10.86
N ARG A 247 9.81 -8.66 -10.92
CA ARG A 247 8.58 -8.79 -11.72
C ARG A 247 7.39 -8.29 -10.92
N THR A 248 6.36 -7.81 -11.61
CA THR A 248 5.13 -7.26 -11.02
C THR A 248 3.93 -7.96 -11.64
N ASP A 249 2.96 -8.36 -10.82
CA ASP A 249 1.84 -9.20 -11.27
C ASP A 249 0.93 -8.43 -12.23
N PHE A 250 0.61 -7.18 -11.88
CA PHE A 250 -0.05 -6.24 -12.79
C PHE A 250 0.58 -4.85 -12.69
N THR A 251 0.64 -4.14 -13.81
CA THR A 251 1.07 -2.75 -13.91
C THR A 251 0.03 -1.93 -14.65
N PHE A 252 -0.41 -0.83 -14.06
CA PHE A 252 -1.25 0.19 -14.68
C PHE A 252 -0.38 1.40 -15.05
N GLU A 253 -0.27 1.72 -16.33
CA GLU A 253 0.37 2.94 -16.83
C GLU A 253 -0.69 3.93 -17.33
N ARG A 254 -0.69 5.15 -16.79
CA ARG A 254 -1.64 6.18 -17.20
C ARG A 254 -1.37 6.59 -18.64
N THR A 255 -2.42 6.61 -19.46
CA THR A 255 -2.37 6.92 -20.90
C THR A 255 -2.86 8.33 -21.23
N ASP A 256 -3.42 9.03 -20.25
CA ASP A 256 -3.83 10.43 -20.32
C ASP A 256 -3.17 11.29 -19.23
N GLY A 257 -3.09 12.61 -19.45
CA GLY A 257 -2.56 13.56 -18.46
C GLY A 257 -1.10 13.31 -18.06
N THR A 258 -0.79 13.58 -16.80
CA THR A 258 0.55 13.38 -16.22
C THR A 258 0.89 11.89 -16.16
N PRO A 259 2.04 11.44 -16.71
CA PRO A 259 2.47 10.04 -16.61
C PRO A 259 2.54 9.55 -15.17
N GLN A 260 1.83 8.45 -14.90
CA GLN A 260 1.85 7.77 -13.62
C GLN A 260 1.87 6.26 -13.85
N LYS A 261 2.54 5.53 -12.95
CA LYS A 261 2.58 4.07 -12.96
C LYS A 261 2.15 3.54 -11.60
N VAL A 262 1.30 2.51 -11.59
CA VAL A 262 0.88 1.78 -10.39
C VAL A 262 1.21 0.31 -10.59
N HIS A 263 2.02 -0.26 -9.70
CA HIS A 263 2.28 -1.70 -9.65
C HIS A 263 1.38 -2.36 -8.62
N VAL A 264 0.83 -3.52 -8.97
CA VAL A 264 0.06 -4.37 -8.07
C VAL A 264 0.83 -5.65 -7.83
N PHE A 265 1.03 -5.98 -6.56
CA PHE A 265 1.54 -7.27 -6.10
C PHE A 265 0.41 -8.09 -5.51
N LEU A 266 0.34 -9.36 -5.91
CA LEU A 266 -0.65 -10.33 -5.47
C LEU A 266 -0.02 -11.28 -4.45
N ASP A 267 0.17 -10.74 -3.24
CA ASP A 267 0.93 -11.37 -2.18
C ASP A 267 0.14 -12.54 -1.54
N GLY A 268 0.66 -13.76 -1.67
CA GLY A 268 0.07 -14.98 -1.09
C GLY A 268 0.77 -15.42 0.20
N HIS A 269 0.13 -15.26 1.37
CA HIS A 269 0.71 -15.50 2.71
C HIS A 269 1.69 -16.69 2.81
N ARG A 270 1.32 -17.87 2.28
CA ARG A 270 2.15 -19.10 2.33
C ARG A 270 3.55 -18.94 1.73
N PHE A 271 3.69 -18.03 0.76
CA PHE A 271 4.91 -17.80 -0.03
C PHE A 271 5.73 -16.58 0.41
N HIS A 272 5.19 -15.69 1.26
CA HIS A 272 5.86 -14.44 1.65
C HIS A 272 6.08 -14.27 3.16
N ALA A 273 5.21 -14.84 4.00
CA ALA A 273 5.15 -14.56 5.44
C ALA A 273 5.03 -15.83 6.30
N THR A 274 5.72 -16.90 5.93
CA THR A 274 5.81 -18.14 6.73
C THR A 274 7.24 -18.44 7.14
N ARG A 275 7.42 -19.31 8.16
CA ARG A 275 8.75 -19.78 8.58
C ARG A 275 9.58 -20.37 7.43
N THR A 276 8.94 -21.06 6.47
CA THR A 276 9.63 -21.66 5.31
C THR A 276 9.86 -20.67 4.17
N HIS A 277 8.99 -19.67 4.04
CA HIS A 277 9.07 -18.62 3.02
C HIS A 277 8.87 -17.26 3.68
N ASN A 278 9.90 -16.79 4.37
CA ASN A 278 9.94 -15.42 4.89
C ASN A 278 10.65 -14.53 3.87
N ARG A 279 9.87 -13.68 3.21
CA ARG A 279 10.36 -12.74 2.20
C ARG A 279 10.09 -11.28 2.57
N ILE A 280 9.41 -11.03 3.69
CA ILE A 280 8.86 -9.74 4.14
C ILE A 280 9.87 -8.60 3.92
N ALA A 281 11.05 -8.69 4.52
CA ALA A 281 12.13 -7.69 4.43
C ALA A 281 12.81 -7.53 3.06
N SER A 282 12.66 -8.50 2.16
CA SER A 282 13.23 -8.47 0.80
C SER A 282 12.22 -7.99 -0.23
N ASP A 283 10.94 -8.31 -0.07
CA ASP A 283 9.87 -7.86 -0.94
C ASP A 283 9.46 -6.40 -0.61
N SER A 284 9.48 -5.95 0.66
CA SER A 284 9.29 -4.51 0.97
C SER A 284 10.34 -3.65 0.27
N ARG A 285 11.62 -4.04 0.33
CA ARG A 285 12.72 -3.33 -0.33
C ARG A 285 12.48 -3.12 -1.82
N LYS A 286 12.01 -4.15 -2.54
CA LYS A 286 11.69 -4.04 -3.97
C LYS A 286 10.58 -3.02 -4.22
N ARG A 287 9.57 -2.96 -3.33
CA ARG A 287 8.51 -1.96 -3.41
C ARG A 287 9.05 -0.55 -3.17
N ASP A 288 10.00 -0.38 -2.24
CA ASP A 288 10.68 0.89 -2.00
C ASP A 288 11.46 1.38 -3.24
N GLU A 289 12.20 0.50 -3.91
CA GLU A 289 12.88 0.83 -5.19
C GLU A 289 11.86 1.25 -6.28
N LEU A 290 10.70 0.60 -6.37
CA LEU A 290 9.64 0.98 -7.33
C LEU A 290 9.03 2.36 -7.01
N ARG A 291 8.79 2.64 -5.72
CA ARG A 291 8.32 3.97 -5.26
C ARG A 291 9.32 5.05 -5.62
N ALA A 292 10.61 4.80 -5.38
CA ALA A 292 11.72 5.68 -5.75
C ALA A 292 11.91 5.82 -7.28
N GLY A 293 11.47 4.83 -8.07
CA GLY A 293 11.32 4.94 -9.51
C GLY A 293 10.23 5.95 -9.95
N GLY A 294 9.35 6.37 -9.04
CA GLY A 294 8.23 7.29 -9.24
C GLY A 294 6.86 6.59 -9.39
N ALA A 295 6.80 5.27 -9.26
CA ALA A 295 5.58 4.49 -9.29
C ALA A 295 4.87 4.49 -7.91
N LEU A 296 3.61 4.08 -7.89
CA LEU A 296 2.91 3.67 -6.67
C LEU A 296 2.84 2.15 -6.59
N VAL A 297 2.72 1.61 -5.39
CA VAL A 297 2.64 0.17 -5.19
C VAL A 297 1.43 -0.19 -4.33
N PHE A 298 0.61 -1.10 -4.83
CA PHE A 298 -0.51 -1.68 -4.09
C PHE A 298 -0.26 -3.17 -3.89
N GLN A 299 -0.57 -3.67 -2.70
CA GLN A 299 -0.56 -5.09 -2.40
C GLN A 299 -1.97 -5.58 -2.08
N VAL A 300 -2.34 -6.71 -2.67
CA VAL A 300 -3.66 -7.36 -2.55
C VAL A 300 -3.44 -8.83 -2.23
N THR A 301 -4.18 -9.37 -1.26
CA THR A 301 -4.05 -10.78 -0.85
C THR A 301 -5.23 -11.64 -1.30
N TRP A 302 -5.07 -12.97 -1.24
CA TRP A 302 -6.11 -13.95 -1.57
C TRP A 302 -7.44 -13.69 -0.83
N ASP A 303 -7.35 -13.38 0.46
CA ASP A 303 -8.49 -13.11 1.33
C ASP A 303 -9.18 -11.77 0.96
N ASP A 304 -8.42 -10.77 0.51
CA ASP A 304 -8.99 -9.48 0.07
C ASP A 304 -9.81 -9.66 -1.20
N LEU A 305 -9.29 -10.46 -2.13
CA LEU A 305 -9.98 -10.83 -3.36
C LEU A 305 -11.24 -11.67 -3.09
N GLU A 306 -11.18 -12.61 -2.14
CA GLU A 306 -12.35 -13.39 -1.71
C GLU A 306 -13.43 -12.52 -1.04
N LEU A 307 -13.05 -11.44 -0.35
CA LEU A 307 -13.99 -10.46 0.20
C LEU A 307 -14.57 -9.54 -0.88
N PHE A 308 -13.77 -9.13 -1.87
CA PHE A 308 -14.22 -8.33 -3.00
C PHE A 308 -15.22 -9.08 -3.90
N GLU A 309 -14.94 -10.35 -4.22
CA GLU A 309 -15.85 -11.24 -4.98
C GLU A 309 -17.21 -11.45 -4.29
N LYS A 310 -17.29 -11.31 -2.94
CA LYS A 310 -18.56 -11.41 -2.18
C LYS A 310 -19.43 -10.15 -2.27
N GLY A 311 -18.89 -9.04 -2.81
CA GLY A 311 -19.62 -7.80 -3.07
C GLY A 311 -20.27 -7.19 -1.83
N GLU A 312 -21.46 -6.59 -2.00
CA GLU A 312 -22.18 -5.87 -0.94
C GLU A 312 -22.44 -6.68 0.33
N ARG A 313 -22.53 -8.02 0.24
CA ARG A 313 -22.70 -8.90 1.41
C ARG A 313 -21.50 -8.86 2.37
N ALA A 314 -20.33 -8.39 1.92
CA ALA A 314 -19.15 -8.17 2.74
C ALA A 314 -18.99 -6.71 3.22
N ARG A 315 -19.71 -5.74 2.62
CA ARG A 315 -19.56 -4.28 2.90
C ARG A 315 -20.20 -3.80 4.21
N ALA A 316 -20.69 -4.69 5.07
CA ALA A 316 -21.32 -4.32 6.33
C ALA A 316 -20.37 -3.64 7.32
N HIS A 317 -19.07 -3.93 7.23
CA HIS A 317 -18.00 -3.37 8.07
C HIS A 317 -16.75 -3.09 7.21
N PRO A 318 -15.86 -2.18 7.64
CA PRO A 318 -14.54 -2.04 7.04
C PRO A 318 -13.83 -3.39 6.93
N VAL A 319 -13.31 -3.71 5.74
CA VAL A 319 -12.53 -4.95 5.52
C VAL A 319 -11.26 -4.95 6.38
N TRP A 320 -10.70 -3.75 6.59
CA TRP A 320 -9.58 -3.46 7.45
C TRP A 320 -9.91 -2.27 8.34
N PRO A 321 -10.42 -2.48 9.57
CA PRO A 321 -10.56 -1.40 10.54
C PRO A 321 -9.18 -1.14 11.18
N PRO A 322 -8.46 -0.06 10.84
CA PRO A 322 -7.14 0.23 11.45
C PRO A 322 -7.25 0.48 12.96
N TYR A 323 -8.42 0.91 13.41
CA TYR A 323 -8.75 1.21 14.79
C TYR A 323 -10.28 1.17 14.97
N ARG A 324 -10.73 1.28 16.22
CA ARG A 324 -12.15 1.34 16.60
C ARG A 324 -12.87 2.50 15.92
N ARG A 325 -14.21 2.45 15.96
CA ARG A 325 -15.10 3.49 15.42
C ARG A 325 -14.70 4.90 15.85
N THR A 326 -14.30 5.11 17.10
CA THR A 326 -13.82 6.42 17.59
C THR A 326 -12.67 6.97 16.75
N GLY A 327 -11.66 6.17 16.43
CA GLY A 327 -10.57 6.59 15.54
C GLY A 327 -11.00 6.76 14.09
N GLN A 328 -11.99 5.98 13.62
CA GLN A 328 -12.57 6.15 12.27
C GLN A 328 -13.34 7.45 12.15
N ASP A 329 -14.02 7.88 13.21
CA ASP A 329 -14.73 9.15 13.25
C ASP A 329 -13.71 10.30 13.38
N THR A 330 -12.71 10.21 14.28
CA THR A 330 -11.57 11.15 14.35
C THR A 330 -10.86 11.32 13.01
N ALA A 331 -10.63 10.25 12.25
CA ALA A 331 -10.03 10.33 10.92
C ALA A 331 -10.93 11.05 9.91
N LYS A 332 -12.25 10.87 9.97
CA LYS A 332 -13.20 11.62 9.12
C LYS A 332 -13.18 13.11 9.47
N ASP A 333 -13.11 13.43 10.76
CA ASP A 333 -13.03 14.81 11.24
C ASP A 333 -11.75 15.49 10.70
N TRP A 334 -10.60 14.82 10.81
CA TRP A 334 -9.35 15.28 10.17
C TRP A 334 -9.44 15.45 8.65
N TYR A 335 -10.16 14.58 7.93
CA TYR A 335 -10.31 14.72 6.48
C TYR A 335 -11.26 15.87 6.11
N GLU A 336 -12.27 16.14 6.92
CA GLU A 336 -13.19 17.27 6.80
C GLU A 336 -12.45 18.60 7.00
N GLU A 337 -11.63 18.71 8.06
CA GLU A 337 -10.71 19.85 8.27
C GLU A 337 -9.72 20.05 7.11
N LEU A 338 -9.22 18.95 6.53
CA LEU A 338 -8.35 18.97 5.35
C LEU A 338 -9.11 19.29 4.04
N GLY A 339 -10.40 19.62 4.09
CA GLY A 339 -11.23 20.01 2.93
C GLY A 339 -11.64 18.82 2.06
N GLY A 340 -12.00 17.70 2.69
CA GLY A 340 -12.52 16.49 2.06
C GLY A 340 -13.86 16.04 2.67
N ASP A 341 -14.56 15.13 2.00
CA ASP A 341 -15.85 14.62 2.46
C ASP A 341 -15.71 13.35 3.35
N ARG A 342 -16.48 13.28 4.43
CA ARG A 342 -16.40 12.18 5.43
C ARG A 342 -16.82 10.81 4.86
N VAL A 343 -17.70 10.78 3.85
CA VAL A 343 -18.13 9.55 3.17
C VAL A 343 -17.05 9.12 2.17
N GLU A 344 -16.51 10.04 1.38
CA GLU A 344 -15.35 9.79 0.50
C GLU A 344 -14.19 9.13 1.24
N LEU A 345 -13.88 9.57 2.47
CA LEU A 345 -12.81 8.97 3.26
C LEU A 345 -13.13 7.49 3.56
N ALA A 346 -14.33 7.20 4.05
CA ALA A 346 -14.71 5.85 4.43
C ALA A 346 -14.70 4.88 3.22
N GLU A 347 -15.16 5.34 2.06
CA GLU A 347 -15.13 4.56 0.81
C GLU A 347 -13.70 4.39 0.24
N ALA A 348 -12.74 5.25 0.60
CA ALA A 348 -11.38 5.19 0.11
C ALA A 348 -10.41 4.42 1.03
N VAL A 349 -10.45 4.66 2.35
CA VAL A 349 -9.43 4.16 3.31
C VAL A 349 -9.96 3.19 4.37
N PHE A 350 -11.28 2.98 4.45
CA PHE A 350 -11.90 1.94 5.30
C PHE A 350 -12.54 0.83 4.43
N ALA A 351 -11.97 0.61 3.24
CA ALA A 351 -12.50 -0.25 2.18
C ALA A 351 -11.65 -1.52 1.97
N ASN A 352 -12.01 -2.34 0.98
CA ASN A 352 -11.15 -3.42 0.52
C ASN A 352 -9.89 -2.84 -0.17
N PRO A 353 -8.70 -3.47 -0.09
CA PRO A 353 -7.52 -3.04 -0.84
C PRO A 353 -7.74 -2.89 -2.35
N ILE A 354 -8.65 -3.70 -2.93
CA ILE A 354 -9.05 -3.61 -4.34
C ILE A 354 -9.96 -2.39 -4.57
N ASP A 355 -10.95 -2.13 -3.71
CA ASP A 355 -11.76 -0.90 -3.79
C ASP A 355 -10.87 0.36 -3.65
N THR A 356 -9.89 0.35 -2.74
CA THR A 356 -8.90 1.43 -2.57
C THR A 356 -8.06 1.65 -3.84
N LEU A 357 -7.53 0.59 -4.44
CA LEU A 357 -6.79 0.65 -5.72
C LEU A 357 -7.67 1.23 -6.84
N LEU A 358 -8.89 0.74 -6.98
CA LEU A 358 -9.83 1.19 -8.02
C LEU A 358 -10.24 2.65 -7.81
N GLY A 359 -10.42 3.08 -6.56
CA GLY A 359 -10.62 4.48 -6.20
C GLY A 359 -9.44 5.37 -6.60
N TYR A 360 -8.20 4.89 -6.44
CA TYR A 360 -7.01 5.63 -6.90
C TYR A 360 -6.93 5.71 -8.43
N LEU A 361 -7.21 4.61 -9.12
CA LEU A 361 -7.22 4.60 -10.60
C LEU A 361 -8.35 5.48 -11.16
N ARG A 362 -9.47 5.63 -10.44
CA ARG A 362 -10.59 6.52 -10.78
C ARG A 362 -10.26 8.01 -10.55
N ASP A 363 -9.72 8.38 -9.38
CA ASP A 363 -9.19 9.73 -9.09
C ASP A 363 -7.71 9.67 -8.66
N PRO A 364 -6.76 9.77 -9.62
CA PRO A 364 -5.33 9.67 -9.37
C PRO A 364 -4.65 10.95 -8.86
N SER A 365 -5.38 11.79 -8.12
CA SER A 365 -4.83 12.94 -7.42
C SER A 365 -3.97 12.52 -6.22
N ARG A 366 -2.65 12.45 -6.42
CA ARG A 366 -1.68 12.08 -5.37
C ARG A 366 -1.82 12.92 -4.10
N THR A 367 -2.08 14.22 -4.23
CA THR A 367 -2.29 15.12 -3.08
C THR A 367 -3.62 14.88 -2.36
N ARG A 368 -4.72 14.54 -3.07
CA ARG A 368 -5.97 14.13 -2.40
C ARG A 368 -5.75 12.86 -1.59
N TRP A 369 -5.06 11.88 -2.18
CA TRP A 369 -4.71 10.63 -1.49
C TRP A 369 -3.72 10.84 -0.35
N GLY A 370 -2.82 11.83 -0.43
CA GLY A 370 -1.99 12.28 0.67
C GLY A 370 -2.83 12.80 1.85
N ARG A 371 -3.81 13.67 1.60
CA ARG A 371 -4.75 14.15 2.65
C ARG A 371 -5.56 13.00 3.27
N ARG A 372 -5.99 12.01 2.47
CA ARG A 372 -6.63 10.78 2.99
C ARG A 372 -5.69 9.96 3.89
N ALA A 373 -4.41 9.88 3.56
CA ALA A 373 -3.39 9.22 4.38
C ALA A 373 -3.04 10.00 5.66
N GLN A 374 -2.98 11.34 5.60
CA GLN A 374 -2.82 12.20 6.77
C GLN A 374 -3.98 11.99 7.75
N ALA A 375 -5.22 12.03 7.26
CA ALA A 375 -6.42 11.76 8.04
C ALA A 375 -6.44 10.34 8.66
N LEU A 376 -6.04 9.32 7.89
CA LEU A 376 -5.90 7.94 8.38
C LEU A 376 -4.91 7.85 9.57
N VAL A 377 -3.78 8.56 9.52
CA VAL A 377 -2.83 8.63 10.64
C VAL A 377 -3.40 9.48 11.79
N GLY A 378 -4.11 10.58 11.49
CA GLY A 378 -4.80 11.41 12.47
C GLY A 378 -5.81 10.65 13.33
N GLY A 379 -6.47 9.62 12.79
CA GLY A 379 -7.33 8.71 13.56
C GLY A 379 -6.63 7.98 14.72
N LEU A 380 -5.30 7.81 14.68
CA LEU A 380 -4.51 7.24 15.79
C LEU A 380 -4.47 8.17 17.01
N LEU A 381 -4.70 9.47 16.84
CA LEU A 381 -4.81 10.44 17.94
C LEU A 381 -6.06 10.23 18.81
N SER A 382 -6.97 9.33 18.43
CA SER A 382 -8.07 8.89 19.30
C SER A 382 -7.61 8.03 20.50
N ALA A 383 -6.40 7.46 20.45
CA ALA A 383 -5.78 6.71 21.55
C ALA A 383 -4.23 6.76 21.45
N PRO A 384 -3.59 7.92 21.68
CA PRO A 384 -2.16 8.11 21.42
C PRO A 384 -1.29 7.61 22.60
N GLU A 385 -0.25 6.83 22.30
CA GLU A 385 0.78 6.41 23.27
C GLU A 385 2.06 7.25 23.05
N PRO A 386 2.35 8.27 23.86
CA PRO A 386 3.41 9.22 23.55
C PRO A 386 4.79 8.73 23.99
N LEU A 387 5.70 8.59 23.02
CA LEU A 387 7.13 8.31 23.26
C LEU A 387 7.95 9.59 23.41
N ALA A 388 7.55 10.66 22.71
CA ALA A 388 8.08 12.00 22.92
C ALA A 388 7.04 13.09 22.65
N ARG A 389 7.12 14.19 23.40
CA ARG A 389 6.26 15.38 23.27
C ARG A 389 7.09 16.65 23.21
N ASN A 390 6.67 17.59 22.37
CA ASN A 390 7.29 18.91 22.21
C ASN A 390 8.80 18.79 21.99
N VAL A 391 9.25 17.87 21.13
CA VAL A 391 10.68 17.61 20.91
C VAL A 391 11.23 18.35 19.70
N ASP A 392 12.55 18.59 19.70
CA ASP A 392 13.27 19.04 18.51
C ASP A 392 13.58 17.84 17.56
N PRO A 393 14.01 18.08 16.31
CA PRO A 393 14.29 17.00 15.36
C PRO A 393 15.41 16.04 15.77
N ALA A 394 16.36 16.46 16.61
CA ALA A 394 17.44 15.60 17.10
C ALA A 394 16.95 14.67 18.23
N GLN A 395 16.08 15.20 19.11
CA GLN A 395 15.36 14.43 20.12
C GLN A 395 14.38 13.44 19.47
N ALA A 396 13.58 13.87 18.49
CA ALA A 396 12.68 12.99 17.74
C ALA A 396 13.43 11.84 17.07
N ARG A 397 14.57 12.13 16.42
CA ARG A 397 15.48 11.12 15.85
C ARG A 397 16.02 10.13 16.88
N ALA A 398 16.33 10.59 18.09
CA ALA A 398 16.78 9.71 19.17
C ALA A 398 15.67 8.78 19.67
N THR A 399 14.45 9.31 19.89
CA THR A 399 13.27 8.52 20.29
C THR A 399 12.89 7.49 19.22
N LEU A 400 12.85 7.88 17.94
CA LEU A 400 12.55 6.96 16.83
C LEU A 400 13.58 5.82 16.75
N ARG A 401 14.87 6.11 16.92
CA ARG A 401 15.91 5.06 16.93
C ARG A 401 15.75 4.11 18.11
N GLY A 402 15.41 4.62 19.29
CA GLY A 402 15.10 3.79 20.46
C GLY A 402 13.90 2.87 20.20
N ALA A 403 12.79 3.43 19.71
CA ALA A 403 11.55 2.70 19.44
C ALA A 403 11.73 1.61 18.38
N LEU A 404 12.45 1.90 17.30
CA LEU A 404 12.78 0.89 16.28
C LEU A 404 13.74 -0.19 16.80
N GLY A 405 14.65 0.15 17.71
CA GLY A 405 15.48 -0.83 18.42
C GLY A 405 14.63 -1.81 19.25
N THR A 406 13.75 -1.27 20.11
CA THR A 406 12.79 -2.06 20.90
C THR A 406 11.94 -3.00 20.03
N LEU A 407 11.41 -2.50 18.89
CA LEU A 407 10.62 -3.33 17.97
C LEU A 407 11.44 -4.43 17.28
N ALA A 408 12.72 -4.20 16.97
CA ALA A 408 13.63 -5.22 16.43
C ALA A 408 13.99 -6.32 17.45
N GLU A 409 13.85 -6.03 18.75
CA GLU A 409 14.00 -7.00 19.85
C GLU A 409 12.68 -7.70 20.22
N GLY A 410 11.56 -7.35 19.56
CA GLY A 410 10.22 -7.88 19.83
C GLY A 410 9.53 -7.26 21.04
N GLY A 411 10.04 -6.15 21.58
CA GLY A 411 9.43 -5.37 22.67
C GLY A 411 8.33 -4.43 22.19
N ASN A 412 7.78 -3.65 23.13
CA ASN A 412 6.80 -2.60 22.85
C ASN A 412 7.31 -1.23 23.33
N PRO A 413 7.61 -0.28 22.42
CA PRO A 413 8.11 1.05 22.76
C PRO A 413 7.27 1.81 23.80
N ALA A 414 5.94 1.64 23.83
CA ALA A 414 5.07 2.33 24.78
C ALA A 414 5.20 1.85 26.23
N PHE A 415 5.79 0.67 26.46
CA PHE A 415 6.07 0.12 27.79
C PHE A 415 7.56 0.09 28.13
N ASP A 416 8.42 -0.10 27.13
CA ASP A 416 9.86 -0.32 27.33
C ASP A 416 10.71 0.98 27.27
N LEU A 417 10.12 2.12 26.85
CA LEU A 417 10.80 3.42 26.78
C LEU A 417 10.14 4.46 27.68
N GLU A 418 10.96 5.22 28.39
CA GLU A 418 10.52 6.38 29.18
C GLU A 418 10.15 7.57 28.26
N PRO A 419 8.93 8.14 28.37
CA PRO A 419 8.50 9.26 27.53
C PRO A 419 9.37 10.52 27.69
N VAL A 420 9.81 11.08 26.57
CA VAL A 420 10.64 12.30 26.54
C VAL A 420 9.75 13.55 26.42
N THR A 421 10.06 14.61 27.17
CA THR A 421 9.46 15.94 26.95
C THR A 421 10.55 16.95 26.65
N GLY A 422 10.45 17.64 25.51
CA GLY A 422 11.43 18.61 25.03
C GLY A 422 10.98 20.06 25.11
N ASN A 423 11.53 20.89 24.21
CA ASN A 423 11.20 22.29 24.03
C ASN A 423 11.02 22.72 22.55
N GLY A 424 10.81 21.76 21.64
CA GLY A 424 10.37 21.95 20.26
C GLY A 424 8.86 21.70 20.11
N GLU A 425 8.42 21.29 18.92
CA GLU A 425 6.99 21.16 18.57
C GLU A 425 6.60 19.75 18.13
N ILE A 426 7.56 18.88 17.83
CA ILE A 426 7.30 17.56 17.25
C ILE A 426 6.77 16.60 18.33
N LEU A 427 5.80 15.78 17.96
CA LEU A 427 5.34 14.62 18.71
C LEU A 427 5.89 13.34 18.08
N VAL A 428 6.33 12.39 18.90
CA VAL A 428 6.64 11.02 18.48
C VAL A 428 5.75 10.07 19.28
N LEU A 429 4.93 9.31 18.57
CA LEU A 429 3.82 8.55 19.12
C LEU A 429 3.91 7.08 18.66
N SER A 430 3.50 6.19 19.55
CA SER A 430 3.24 4.77 19.30
C SER A 430 1.74 4.55 19.15
N ALA A 431 1.38 3.54 18.37
CA ALA A 431 0.06 2.94 18.38
C ALA A 431 0.15 1.46 17.97
N THR A 432 -0.89 0.71 18.31
CA THR A 432 -1.11 -0.65 17.83
C THR A 432 -2.49 -0.72 17.16
N ASP A 433 -2.57 -1.31 15.97
CA ASP A 433 -3.85 -1.48 15.27
C ASP A 433 -4.72 -2.60 15.89
N GLU A 434 -5.98 -2.72 15.45
CA GLU A 434 -6.90 -3.78 15.95
C GLU A 434 -6.48 -5.23 15.60
N HIS A 435 -5.35 -5.42 14.92
CA HIS A 435 -4.75 -6.72 14.60
C HIS A 435 -3.40 -6.96 15.30
N GLY A 436 -2.89 -5.98 16.04
CA GLY A 436 -1.62 -6.07 16.76
C GLY A 436 -0.40 -5.60 15.97
N LEU A 437 -0.57 -4.87 14.86
CA LEU A 437 0.53 -4.28 14.11
C LEU A 437 1.06 -3.04 14.83
N ALA A 438 2.39 -2.96 15.01
CA ALA A 438 3.04 -1.80 15.59
C ALA A 438 3.16 -0.65 14.58
N LEU A 439 2.76 0.54 15.01
CA LEU A 439 2.83 1.78 14.26
C LEU A 439 3.63 2.81 15.07
N LEU A 440 4.64 3.41 14.46
CA LEU A 440 5.28 4.62 14.97
C LEU A 440 4.88 5.78 14.08
N TYR A 441 4.46 6.90 14.66
CA TYR A 441 4.05 8.06 13.90
C TYR A 441 4.51 9.37 14.54
N THR A 442 4.67 10.39 13.70
CA THR A 442 5.14 11.71 14.10
C THR A 442 4.18 12.77 13.61
N VAL A 443 3.95 13.77 14.47
CA VAL A 443 3.14 14.95 14.15
C VAL A 443 4.04 16.16 14.34
N ASP A 444 4.18 16.96 13.28
CA ASP A 444 4.97 18.19 13.28
C ASP A 444 4.05 19.37 12.91
N PRO A 445 3.57 20.16 13.91
CA PRO A 445 2.62 21.25 13.67
C PRO A 445 3.12 22.35 12.73
N SER A 446 4.43 22.48 12.53
CA SER A 446 5.05 23.44 11.61
C SER A 446 5.69 22.76 10.36
N GLY A 447 5.57 21.43 10.25
CA GLY A 447 6.16 20.60 9.18
C GLY A 447 5.37 20.49 7.88
N GLY A 448 4.47 21.43 7.58
CA GLY A 448 3.68 21.44 6.34
C GLY A 448 4.54 21.58 5.07
N PRO A 449 4.04 21.14 3.90
CA PRO A 449 4.80 21.19 2.65
C PRO A 449 5.22 22.62 2.29
N ASP A 450 6.48 22.78 1.87
CA ASP A 450 7.10 24.04 1.41
C ASP A 450 6.91 25.26 2.34
N GLY A 451 6.85 25.03 3.66
CA GLY A 451 6.67 26.09 4.65
C GLY A 451 5.28 26.74 4.64
N THR A 452 4.29 26.07 4.04
CA THR A 452 2.88 26.46 4.17
C THR A 452 2.36 26.08 5.56
N ALA A 453 1.38 26.85 6.07
CA ALA A 453 0.73 26.53 7.34
C ALA A 453 -0.02 25.19 7.21
N GLY A 454 0.49 24.16 7.86
CA GLY A 454 -0.05 22.81 7.79
C GLY A 454 0.75 21.83 8.65
N VAL A 455 0.13 20.72 9.01
CA VAL A 455 0.72 19.70 9.87
C VAL A 455 1.51 18.69 9.02
N GLY A 456 2.78 18.50 9.34
CA GLY A 456 3.62 17.43 8.82
C GLY A 456 3.31 16.10 9.52
N TRP A 457 3.13 15.03 8.73
CA TRP A 457 2.77 13.71 9.23
C TRP A 457 3.79 12.65 8.79
N GLY A 458 4.31 11.89 9.73
CA GLY A 458 5.16 10.72 9.45
C GLY A 458 4.54 9.45 10.03
N ALA A 459 4.65 8.32 9.34
CA ALA A 459 4.19 7.03 9.84
C ALA A 459 5.04 5.86 9.32
N LEU A 460 5.41 4.95 10.22
CA LEU A 460 6.17 3.73 9.98
C LEU A 460 5.32 2.54 10.41
N ALA A 461 4.93 1.69 9.46
CA ALA A 461 4.26 0.43 9.75
C ALA A 461 5.29 -0.68 9.90
N VAL A 462 5.42 -1.26 11.10
CA VAL A 462 6.48 -2.20 11.46
C VAL A 462 5.90 -3.59 11.72
N LEU A 463 6.26 -4.56 10.86
CA LEU A 463 5.84 -5.95 11.01
C LEU A 463 7.01 -6.82 11.48
N ASP A 464 6.86 -7.45 12.64
CA ASP A 464 7.77 -8.50 13.10
C ASP A 464 7.80 -9.69 12.10
N ASP A 465 9.00 -9.94 11.56
CA ASP A 465 9.34 -11.06 10.70
C ASP A 465 10.50 -11.90 11.28
N GLN A 466 10.79 -11.75 12.58
CA GLN A 466 11.88 -12.43 13.28
C GLN A 466 11.38 -13.55 14.19
N ASP A 467 10.23 -13.39 14.87
CA ASP A 467 9.65 -14.44 15.71
C ASP A 467 9.21 -15.65 14.85
N GLN A 468 10.04 -16.70 14.87
CA GLN A 468 9.82 -17.92 14.11
C GLN A 468 8.58 -18.68 14.56
N ASP A 469 8.16 -18.57 15.82
CA ASP A 469 6.99 -19.23 16.40
C ASP A 469 5.68 -18.46 16.10
N GLN A 470 5.75 -17.15 15.82
CA GLN A 470 4.62 -16.38 15.29
C GLN A 470 4.47 -16.49 13.77
N LEU A 471 5.58 -16.58 13.01
CA LEU A 471 5.57 -16.62 11.54
C LEU A 471 4.66 -17.74 10.98
N GLY A 472 3.68 -17.35 10.18
CA GLY A 472 2.71 -18.26 9.56
C GLY A 472 1.48 -18.59 10.42
N THR A 473 1.40 -18.11 11.67
CA THR A 473 0.18 -18.25 12.50
C THR A 473 -0.98 -17.39 11.96
N ALA A 474 -2.22 -17.69 12.38
CA ALA A 474 -3.38 -16.88 12.00
C ALA A 474 -3.31 -15.43 12.50
N ALA A 475 -2.74 -15.20 13.70
CA ALA A 475 -2.55 -13.86 14.25
C ALA A 475 -1.48 -13.08 13.47
N HIS A 476 -0.36 -13.72 13.12
CA HIS A 476 0.66 -13.11 12.26
C HIS A 476 0.11 -12.81 10.86
N LYS A 477 -0.69 -13.71 10.26
CA LYS A 477 -1.36 -13.48 8.97
C LYS A 477 -2.21 -12.19 8.99
N LEU A 478 -2.93 -11.92 10.08
CA LEU A 478 -3.73 -10.69 10.20
C LEU A 478 -2.84 -9.44 10.29
N ARG A 479 -1.80 -9.45 11.13
CA ARG A 479 -0.80 -8.35 11.20
C ARG A 479 -0.13 -8.11 9.85
N TRP A 480 0.26 -9.18 9.15
CA TRP A 480 0.90 -9.11 7.83
C TRP A 480 -0.03 -8.52 6.77
N ARG A 481 -1.31 -8.95 6.71
CA ARG A 481 -2.29 -8.35 5.80
C ARG A 481 -2.56 -6.88 6.13
N SER A 482 -2.65 -6.52 7.41
CA SER A 482 -2.80 -5.12 7.83
C SER A 482 -1.60 -4.27 7.44
N TRP A 483 -0.38 -4.78 7.62
CA TRP A 483 0.87 -4.12 7.22
C TRP A 483 0.93 -3.84 5.71
N LEU A 484 0.43 -4.77 4.90
CA LEU A 484 0.24 -4.53 3.47
C LEU A 484 -0.76 -3.39 3.24
N TYR A 485 -1.94 -3.42 3.88
CA TYR A 485 -2.96 -2.38 3.68
C TYR A 485 -2.52 -0.98 4.13
N TRP A 486 -1.94 -0.85 5.33
CA TRP A 486 -1.33 0.38 5.81
C TRP A 486 -0.32 0.92 4.79
N SER A 487 0.60 0.09 4.28
CA SER A 487 1.60 0.54 3.30
C SER A 487 1.02 0.98 1.94
N ASN A 488 -0.15 0.46 1.54
CA ASN A 488 -0.85 0.95 0.34
C ASN A 488 -1.30 2.42 0.50
N LEU A 489 -1.57 2.85 1.73
CA LEU A 489 -2.08 4.19 2.06
C LEU A 489 -0.98 5.14 2.53
N LEU A 490 -0.07 4.70 3.41
CA LEU A 490 1.00 5.54 3.95
C LEU A 490 1.93 6.10 2.88
N GLN A 491 2.15 5.37 1.77
CA GLN A 491 2.99 5.85 0.65
C GLN A 491 2.54 7.21 0.07
N PHE A 492 1.29 7.62 0.30
CA PHE A 492 0.78 8.90 -0.19
C PHE A 492 1.20 10.10 0.66
N LEU A 493 1.68 9.90 1.90
CA LEU A 493 2.10 11.00 2.79
C LEU A 493 3.21 11.88 2.17
N ALA A 494 4.11 11.28 1.37
CA ALA A 494 5.16 12.00 0.67
C ALA A 494 4.63 13.10 -0.28
N PHE A 495 3.42 12.94 -0.83
CA PHE A 495 2.80 13.94 -1.72
C PHE A 495 2.07 15.07 -0.97
N THR A 496 2.18 15.09 0.36
CA THR A 496 1.69 16.13 1.26
C THR A 496 2.77 16.55 2.28
N GLY A 497 4.05 16.36 1.96
CA GLY A 497 5.17 16.77 2.82
C GLY A 497 5.41 15.86 4.04
N GLY A 498 4.89 14.64 4.04
CA GLY A 498 5.06 13.65 5.10
C GLY A 498 5.98 12.49 4.74
N ASP A 499 6.09 11.50 5.62
CA ASP A 499 6.86 10.26 5.38
C ASP A 499 5.98 9.02 5.65
N GLY A 500 6.03 8.03 4.75
CA GLY A 500 5.25 6.80 4.87
C GLY A 500 6.09 5.56 4.58
N VAL A 501 6.42 4.78 5.61
CA VAL A 501 7.43 3.72 5.54
C VAL A 501 6.83 2.33 5.80
N GLN A 502 7.20 1.36 4.94
CA GLN A 502 6.85 -0.05 5.08
C GLN A 502 8.04 -0.85 5.61
N LEU A 503 8.09 -1.10 6.92
CA LEU A 503 9.27 -1.65 7.59
C LEU A 503 9.06 -3.07 8.10
N ALA A 504 10.09 -3.92 7.93
CA ALA A 504 10.16 -5.24 8.54
C ALA A 504 10.98 -5.16 9.84
N GLY A 505 10.58 -5.90 10.87
CA GLY A 505 11.24 -5.91 12.18
C GLY A 505 12.74 -6.20 12.08
N SER A 506 13.11 -7.17 11.24
CA SER A 506 14.50 -7.55 10.92
C SER A 506 15.36 -6.45 10.29
N ARG A 507 14.75 -5.31 9.94
CA ARG A 507 15.42 -4.11 9.41
C ARG A 507 15.14 -2.86 10.24
N ALA A 508 14.42 -2.96 11.36
CA ALA A 508 14.00 -1.80 12.15
C ALA A 508 15.18 -1.09 12.83
N ALA A 509 16.04 -1.83 13.54
CA ALA A 509 17.20 -1.26 14.22
C ALA A 509 18.22 -0.57 13.28
N ASP A 510 18.34 -1.07 12.04
CA ASP A 510 19.24 -0.53 11.01
C ASP A 510 18.59 0.56 10.13
N PHE A 511 17.34 0.96 10.41
CA PHE A 511 16.65 1.98 9.63
C PHE A 511 17.24 3.37 9.91
N ALA A 512 17.63 4.07 8.85
CA ALA A 512 18.29 5.38 8.91
C ALA A 512 17.29 6.50 9.25
N VAL A 513 16.83 6.57 10.50
CA VAL A 513 15.83 7.55 10.97
C VAL A 513 16.15 9.01 10.61
N GLU A 514 17.43 9.37 10.47
CA GLU A 514 17.89 10.67 9.99
C GLU A 514 17.40 11.09 8.59
N VAL A 515 16.83 10.19 7.78
CA VAL A 515 16.22 10.55 6.48
C VAL A 515 14.85 11.20 6.64
N LEU A 516 14.15 10.91 7.75
CA LEU A 516 12.78 11.36 7.98
C LEU A 516 12.72 12.87 8.24
N ARG A 517 11.67 13.52 7.73
CA ARG A 517 11.40 14.97 7.89
C ARG A 517 11.30 15.38 9.35
N ALA A 518 10.57 14.61 10.16
CA ALA A 518 10.47 14.81 11.60
C ALA A 518 11.81 14.59 12.36
N SER A 519 12.82 14.00 11.70
CA SER A 519 14.19 13.91 12.22
C SER A 519 15.11 15.00 11.65
N GLY A 520 14.61 15.94 10.85
CA GLY A 520 15.37 16.97 10.15
C GLY A 520 16.05 16.47 8.86
N GLY A 521 15.57 15.37 8.30
CA GLY A 521 16.00 14.83 7.00
C GLY A 521 15.17 15.38 5.84
N PRO A 522 15.55 15.07 4.58
CA PRO A 522 14.86 15.56 3.38
C PRO A 522 13.55 14.81 3.07
N GLY A 523 13.30 13.67 3.74
CA GLY A 523 12.23 12.74 3.42
C GLY A 523 12.75 11.36 2.99
N GLU A 524 11.99 10.32 3.31
CA GLU A 524 12.36 8.94 2.98
C GLU A 524 12.37 8.70 1.47
N LEU A 525 11.26 9.04 0.80
CA LEU A 525 11.09 8.86 -0.64
C LEU A 525 12.10 9.70 -1.43
N GLU A 526 12.32 10.95 -1.01
CA GLU A 526 13.30 11.87 -1.58
C GLU A 526 14.72 11.32 -1.47
N THR A 527 15.06 10.71 -0.34
CA THR A 527 16.36 10.05 -0.13
C THR A 527 16.53 8.85 -1.06
N LEU A 528 15.50 8.01 -1.22
CA LEU A 528 15.54 6.88 -2.15
C LEU A 528 15.65 7.34 -3.62
N ILE A 529 14.91 8.37 -4.02
CA ILE A 529 14.99 8.97 -5.37
C ILE A 529 16.41 9.49 -5.63
N ALA A 530 17.00 10.22 -4.68
CA ALA A 530 18.36 10.74 -4.80
C ALA A 530 19.41 9.61 -4.93
N ARG A 531 19.20 8.48 -4.24
CA ARG A 531 20.05 7.29 -4.35
C ARG A 531 19.97 6.62 -5.72
N LEU A 532 18.78 6.53 -6.33
CA LEU A 532 18.58 5.97 -7.67
C LEU A 532 18.99 6.94 -8.79
N ARG A 533 18.96 8.25 -8.55
CA ARG A 533 19.28 9.29 -9.55
C ARG A 533 20.31 10.30 -9.03
N PRO A 534 21.59 9.89 -8.80
CA PRO A 534 22.63 10.72 -8.18
C PRO A 534 23.15 11.91 -9.02
N GLY A 535 22.38 12.38 -10.01
CA GLY A 535 22.80 13.41 -10.98
C GLY A 535 21.83 14.56 -11.24
N THR A 536 20.60 14.54 -10.70
CA THR A 536 19.58 15.59 -10.97
C THR A 536 19.44 16.66 -9.89
N ALA A 537 20.08 16.51 -8.73
CA ALA A 537 19.90 17.41 -7.58
C ALA A 537 20.69 18.75 -7.65
N ALA A 538 21.32 19.08 -8.78
CA ALA A 538 22.29 20.18 -8.88
C ALA A 538 21.79 21.41 -9.67
N VAL A 539 20.50 21.49 -10.02
CA VAL A 539 19.94 22.54 -10.88
C VAL A 539 18.63 23.07 -10.28
N ASP A 540 18.75 23.94 -9.26
CA ASP A 540 17.82 25.06 -8.92
C ASP A 540 18.09 25.66 -7.51
N ALA A 541 19.36 25.72 -7.08
CA ALA A 541 19.75 26.29 -5.78
C ALA A 541 20.63 27.55 -5.93
N THR A 542 20.02 28.65 -6.40
CA THR A 542 20.58 30.01 -6.36
C THR A 542 19.41 30.99 -6.12
N ALA A 543 19.38 31.89 -5.13
CA ALA A 543 20.25 32.25 -4.00
C ALA A 543 19.42 33.22 -3.10
N PRO A 544 19.98 34.00 -2.15
CA PRO A 544 21.12 33.80 -1.24
C PRO A 544 20.70 33.81 0.25
N ALA A 545 21.61 33.44 1.15
CA ALA A 545 21.45 33.66 2.60
C ALA A 545 21.87 35.08 3.01
N ASP A 546 21.24 35.63 4.05
CA ASP A 546 21.75 36.78 4.80
C ASP A 546 21.69 36.49 6.32
N VAL A 547 22.55 37.16 7.09
CA VAL A 547 23.03 36.71 8.40
C VAL A 547 22.61 37.66 9.53
N THR A 548 21.93 37.15 10.57
CA THR A 548 21.84 37.82 11.87
C THR A 548 21.65 36.84 13.05
N GLU A 549 22.47 37.02 14.08
CA GLU A 549 22.32 36.52 15.47
C GLU A 549 22.34 37.74 16.43
N PRO A 550 22.00 37.61 17.72
CA PRO A 550 20.76 37.06 18.27
C PRO A 550 20.12 38.06 19.27
N THR A 551 18.82 37.96 19.55
CA THR A 551 18.21 38.75 20.66
C THR A 551 17.38 37.87 21.58
N THR A 552 17.61 38.02 22.89
CA THR A 552 17.07 37.16 23.95
C THR A 552 15.65 37.57 24.39
N GLY A 553 14.74 36.60 24.51
CA GLY A 553 13.44 36.78 25.16
C GLY A 553 12.61 35.49 25.33
N ARG A 554 12.39 35.09 26.58
CA ARG A 554 11.31 34.19 27.07
C ARG A 554 10.63 34.92 28.25
N PRO A 555 9.42 34.57 28.71
CA PRO A 555 8.60 33.37 28.44
C PRO A 555 7.29 33.74 27.69
N THR A 556 6.27 32.90 27.47
CA THR A 556 5.95 31.51 27.88
C THR A 556 5.08 30.84 26.79
N ALA A 557 5.03 29.51 26.70
CA ALA A 557 4.11 28.80 25.80
C ALA A 557 3.65 27.43 26.35
N SER A 558 2.79 27.46 27.38
CA SER A 558 1.81 26.40 27.66
C SER A 558 0.46 27.08 27.56
N SER A 559 -0.25 26.86 26.45
CA SER A 559 -1.65 27.30 26.30
C SER A 559 -2.33 26.66 25.09
N SER A 560 -1.63 26.42 23.97
CA SER A 560 -2.29 26.03 22.71
C SER A 560 -2.86 24.61 22.69
N LEU A 561 -2.18 23.62 23.31
CA LEU A 561 -2.74 22.27 23.45
C LEU A 561 -3.83 22.20 24.54
N GLU A 562 -3.77 23.08 25.54
CA GLU A 562 -4.83 23.23 26.55
C GLU A 562 -6.07 23.92 25.93
N GLN A 563 -5.88 24.95 25.09
CA GLN A 563 -6.92 25.62 24.30
C GLN A 563 -7.60 24.67 23.29
N ALA A 564 -6.84 23.77 22.65
CA ALA A 564 -7.41 22.74 21.78
C ALA A 564 -8.30 21.73 22.55
N ILE A 565 -8.01 21.49 23.83
CA ILE A 565 -8.82 20.64 24.72
C ILE A 565 -10.03 21.42 25.27
N GLU A 566 -9.91 22.73 25.53
CA GLU A 566 -11.04 23.59 25.93
C GLU A 566 -12.06 23.81 24.80
N GLY A 567 -11.64 23.75 23.53
CA GLY A 567 -12.53 23.82 22.36
C GLY A 567 -13.63 22.76 22.32
N LEU A 568 -13.44 21.61 23.01
CA LEU A 568 -14.42 20.53 23.13
C LEU A 568 -15.61 20.83 24.06
N LEU A 569 -15.69 22.04 24.65
CA LEU A 569 -16.78 22.47 25.55
C LEU A 569 -17.52 23.73 25.06
N ARG A 570 -17.37 24.10 23.77
CA ARG A 570 -18.00 25.27 23.16
C ARG A 570 -19.49 25.03 22.85
N ASP A 571 -20.32 26.05 23.07
CA ASP A 571 -21.75 26.03 22.70
C ASP A 571 -21.89 26.17 21.17
N GLU A 572 -22.41 25.13 20.51
CA GLU A 572 -22.52 25.05 19.04
C GLU A 572 -23.30 26.22 18.41
N ALA A 573 -24.19 26.87 19.18
CA ALA A 573 -24.95 28.03 18.71
C ALA A 573 -24.09 29.26 18.42
N TRP A 574 -22.87 29.37 18.98
CA TRP A 574 -21.93 30.41 18.55
C TRP A 574 -21.49 30.23 17.10
N ASP A 575 -21.27 28.99 16.68
CA ASP A 575 -20.60 28.69 15.41
C ASP A 575 -21.60 28.54 14.28
N LYS A 576 -22.82 28.06 14.56
CA LYS A 576 -23.90 27.85 13.59
C LYS A 576 -24.85 29.02 13.40
N ASP A 577 -25.12 29.78 14.46
CA ASP A 577 -26.21 30.77 14.47
C ASP A 577 -25.72 32.23 14.62
N ILE A 578 -24.41 32.45 14.82
CA ILE A 578 -23.84 33.78 15.13
C ILE A 578 -22.58 34.10 14.33
N LEU A 579 -21.50 33.32 14.49
CA LEU A 579 -20.19 33.68 13.93
C LEU A 579 -20.13 33.51 12.41
N GLU A 580 -20.84 32.54 11.84
CA GLU A 580 -20.95 32.40 10.37
C GLU A 580 -21.46 33.71 9.73
N PHE A 581 -22.55 34.29 10.26
CA PHE A 581 -23.12 35.54 9.76
C PHE A 581 -22.22 36.76 10.05
N LEU A 582 -21.71 36.89 11.28
CA LEU A 582 -20.91 38.05 11.67
C LEU A 582 -19.54 38.11 10.99
N GLU A 583 -18.94 36.98 10.63
CA GLU A 583 -17.69 36.92 9.89
C GLU A 583 -17.86 37.13 8.38
N GLU A 584 -19.03 36.84 7.81
CA GLU A 584 -19.37 37.17 6.42
C GLU A 584 -19.71 38.66 6.25
N ASP A 585 -20.59 39.20 7.11
CA ASP A 585 -21.12 40.56 6.96
C ASP A 585 -20.18 41.66 7.52
N GLU A 586 -19.63 41.47 8.74
CA GLU A 586 -18.86 42.50 9.46
C GLU A 586 -17.65 41.92 10.24
N PRO A 587 -16.65 41.32 9.56
CA PRO A 587 -15.57 40.54 10.20
C PRO A 587 -14.71 41.30 11.22
N ASP A 588 -14.58 42.62 11.04
CA ASP A 588 -13.73 43.52 11.83
C ASP A 588 -14.52 44.37 12.85
N SER A 589 -15.81 44.11 13.08
CA SER A 589 -16.62 44.90 14.03
C SER A 589 -16.36 44.53 15.49
N ASP A 590 -16.62 45.48 16.40
CA ASP A 590 -16.56 45.25 17.85
C ASP A 590 -17.50 44.12 18.30
N LEU A 591 -18.63 43.92 17.60
CA LEU A 591 -19.58 42.84 17.88
C LEU A 591 -18.98 41.48 17.52
N THR A 592 -18.35 41.38 16.34
CA THR A 592 -17.67 40.15 15.89
C THR A 592 -16.47 39.83 16.77
N GLN A 593 -15.68 40.84 17.16
CA GLN A 593 -14.59 40.66 18.12
C GLN A 593 -15.12 40.18 19.48
N LEU A 594 -16.22 40.76 19.99
CA LEU A 594 -16.81 40.35 21.26
C LEU A 594 -17.37 38.91 21.19
N ALA A 595 -18.05 38.55 20.10
CA ALA A 595 -18.58 37.21 19.86
C ALA A 595 -17.48 36.14 19.90
N LYS A 596 -16.42 36.33 19.10
CA LYS A 596 -15.22 35.47 19.09
C LYS A 596 -14.62 35.33 20.49
N THR A 597 -14.55 36.43 21.23
CA THR A 597 -13.93 36.51 22.57
C THR A 597 -14.75 35.82 23.67
N LEU A 598 -16.08 35.77 23.53
CA LEU A 598 -16.98 35.08 24.46
C LEU A 598 -17.07 33.58 24.14
N ALA A 599 -17.18 33.23 22.85
CA ALA A 599 -17.18 31.84 22.37
C ALA A 599 -15.89 31.11 22.75
N ALA A 600 -14.74 31.74 22.54
CA ALA A 600 -13.42 31.21 22.93
C ALA A 600 -13.21 31.07 24.46
N ARG A 601 -14.13 31.61 25.28
CA ARG A 601 -14.14 31.44 26.75
C ARG A 601 -15.29 30.57 27.25
N GLY A 602 -15.90 29.75 26.39
CA GLY A 602 -16.89 28.74 26.78
C GLY A 602 -18.21 29.31 27.32
N LYS A 603 -18.49 30.59 27.07
CA LYS A 603 -19.77 31.21 27.47
C LYS A 603 -20.91 30.66 26.64
N LYS A 604 -22.09 30.54 27.26
CA LYS A 604 -23.31 30.12 26.56
C LYS A 604 -23.72 31.17 25.52
N ALA A 605 -24.15 30.73 24.35
CA ALA A 605 -24.55 31.63 23.27
C ALA A 605 -25.73 32.53 23.67
N PRO A 606 -25.75 33.81 23.24
CA PRO A 606 -26.89 34.71 23.39
C PRO A 606 -28.02 34.34 22.43
N VAL A 607 -29.19 34.96 22.65
CA VAL A 607 -30.16 35.14 21.57
C VAL A 607 -29.64 36.28 20.67
N PHE A 608 -29.37 35.97 19.41
CA PHE A 608 -29.01 36.94 18.38
C PHE A 608 -30.27 37.65 17.87
N GLY A 609 -30.28 38.98 17.82
CA GLY A 609 -31.43 39.77 17.33
C GLY A 609 -32.68 39.74 18.22
N TYR A 610 -32.53 39.89 19.54
CA TYR A 610 -33.64 39.83 20.49
C TYR A 610 -34.44 41.15 20.57
N GLU A 611 -35.77 41.09 20.50
CA GLU A 611 -36.67 42.25 20.61
C GLU A 611 -37.33 42.40 22.00
N LEU A 612 -37.32 43.61 22.56
CA LEU A 612 -37.95 43.94 23.85
C LEU A 612 -39.24 44.78 23.70
N GLY A 613 -40.35 44.18 24.16
CA GLY A 613 -41.66 44.83 24.34
C GLY A 613 -42.44 45.12 23.06
N ASP A 614 -43.68 45.61 23.19
CA ASP A 614 -44.63 45.85 22.07
C ASP A 614 -44.15 46.82 20.98
N ARG A 615 -42.98 47.46 21.16
CA ARG A 615 -42.34 48.35 20.19
C ARG A 615 -41.18 47.71 19.41
N GLY A 616 -40.80 46.47 19.73
CA GLY A 616 -39.75 45.75 19.01
C GLY A 616 -38.35 46.38 19.17
N TRP A 617 -37.96 46.79 20.38
CA TRP A 617 -36.61 47.32 20.59
C TRP A 617 -35.58 46.20 20.45
N GLN A 618 -34.85 46.15 19.33
CA GLN A 618 -33.88 45.09 19.04
C GLN A 618 -32.54 45.30 19.78
N ALA A 619 -31.96 44.20 20.25
CA ALA A 619 -30.57 44.07 20.70
C ALA A 619 -29.85 43.00 19.88
N ASP A 620 -28.58 43.25 19.56
CA ASP A 620 -27.78 42.36 18.73
C ASP A 620 -27.47 41.06 19.47
N PHE A 621 -27.04 41.14 20.73
CA PHE A 621 -27.01 39.98 21.64
C PHE A 621 -27.84 40.24 22.89
N ALA A 622 -28.63 39.24 23.30
CA ALA A 622 -29.33 39.26 24.57
C ALA A 622 -29.27 37.91 25.31
N TRP A 623 -29.04 37.97 26.61
CA TRP A 623 -29.28 36.85 27.52
C TRP A 623 -30.52 37.17 28.38
N PRO A 624 -31.72 36.63 28.04
CA PRO A 624 -32.97 36.90 28.76
C PRO A 624 -33.15 36.06 30.06
N GLY A 625 -32.09 35.41 30.54
CA GLY A 625 -32.14 34.45 31.63
C GLY A 625 -32.08 35.07 33.03
N ALA A 626 -31.45 34.35 33.98
CA ALA A 626 -31.25 34.83 35.35
C ALA A 626 -30.40 36.12 35.41
N THR A 627 -29.48 36.30 34.47
CA THR A 627 -28.76 37.55 34.24
C THR A 627 -29.28 38.21 32.96
N LYS A 628 -29.96 39.36 33.08
CA LYS A 628 -30.42 40.16 31.94
C LYS A 628 -29.30 41.06 31.40
N VAL A 629 -28.66 40.65 30.31
CA VAL A 629 -27.60 41.43 29.62
C VAL A 629 -27.97 41.64 28.16
N ALA A 630 -27.78 42.87 27.67
CA ALA A 630 -27.97 43.24 26.27
C ALA A 630 -26.72 43.95 25.71
N VAL A 631 -26.39 43.64 24.46
CA VAL A 631 -25.29 44.20 23.67
C VAL A 631 -25.87 44.87 22.43
N PHE A 632 -25.31 46.02 22.07
CA PHE A 632 -25.71 46.78 20.88
C PHE A 632 -24.49 47.16 20.02
N VAL A 633 -24.64 47.14 18.70
CA VAL A 633 -23.74 47.84 17.78
C VAL A 633 -23.94 49.35 17.92
N ASP A 634 -22.86 50.12 17.78
CA ASP A 634 -22.93 51.58 17.70
C ASP A 634 -23.14 52.02 16.25
N SER A 635 -24.40 52.25 15.86
CA SER A 635 -24.74 52.82 14.56
C SER A 635 -24.73 54.35 14.59
N ASP A 636 -24.34 54.95 13.46
CA ASP A 636 -23.91 56.35 13.31
C ASP A 636 -24.70 57.41 14.10
N ALA A 637 -23.99 58.45 14.53
CA ALA A 637 -24.38 59.47 15.53
C ALA A 637 -25.58 60.41 15.17
N HIS A 638 -26.45 60.04 14.24
CA HIS A 638 -27.60 60.84 13.81
C HIS A 638 -28.91 60.60 14.57
N ASP A 639 -29.04 59.52 15.37
CA ASP A 639 -30.30 59.16 16.07
C ASP A 639 -30.16 59.00 17.61
N SER A 640 -29.50 59.97 18.25
CA SER A 640 -29.25 59.95 19.71
C SER A 640 -30.52 59.90 20.58
N GLU A 641 -31.66 60.40 20.08
CA GLU A 641 -32.94 60.33 20.79
C GLU A 641 -33.56 58.92 20.79
N GLU A 642 -33.43 58.16 19.69
CA GLU A 642 -33.96 56.80 19.62
C GLU A 642 -33.10 55.84 20.45
N ARG A 643 -31.77 55.98 20.37
CA ARG A 643 -30.81 55.28 21.23
C ARG A 643 -31.13 55.48 22.71
N GLN A 644 -31.36 56.71 23.15
CA GLN A 644 -31.75 56.99 24.54
C GLN A 644 -33.11 56.36 24.92
N LYS A 645 -34.07 56.27 24.00
CA LYS A 645 -35.37 55.61 24.24
C LYS A 645 -35.23 54.09 24.35
N ARG A 646 -34.41 53.46 23.50
CA ARG A 646 -34.05 52.03 23.54
C ARG A 646 -33.33 51.69 24.86
N ASP A 647 -32.27 52.41 25.18
CA ASP A 647 -31.43 52.14 26.35
C ASP A 647 -32.21 52.36 27.66
N ASN A 648 -33.12 53.35 27.69
CA ASN A 648 -34.07 53.54 28.79
C ASN A 648 -35.11 52.42 28.90
N ALA A 649 -35.54 51.81 27.77
CA ALA A 649 -36.49 50.70 27.78
C ALA A 649 -35.86 49.42 28.36
N TYR A 650 -34.65 49.07 27.90
CA TYR A 650 -33.88 47.95 28.45
C TYR A 650 -33.55 48.17 29.93
N THR A 651 -33.03 49.34 30.31
CA THR A 651 -32.73 49.67 31.71
C THR A 651 -34.00 49.66 32.58
N GLY A 652 -35.13 50.12 32.04
CA GLY A 652 -36.43 50.15 32.73
C GLY A 652 -37.02 48.76 33.01
N ASP A 653 -36.71 47.76 32.18
CA ASP A 653 -37.05 46.34 32.39
C ASP A 653 -35.95 45.57 33.16
N GLY A 654 -34.93 46.28 33.67
CA GLY A 654 -33.89 45.72 34.54
C GLY A 654 -32.74 45.02 33.81
N TRP A 655 -32.50 45.34 32.54
CA TRP A 655 -31.36 44.82 31.78
C TRP A 655 -30.10 45.66 31.99
N THR A 656 -28.94 45.00 31.93
CA THR A 656 -27.64 45.68 31.78
C THR A 656 -27.34 45.85 30.29
N ALA A 657 -27.60 47.05 29.78
CA ALA A 657 -27.44 47.43 28.37
C ALA A 657 -26.15 48.24 28.16
N ARG A 658 -25.29 47.83 27.21
CA ARG A 658 -24.09 48.58 26.75
C ARG A 658 -23.75 48.26 25.30
N THR A 659 -22.86 49.05 24.68
CA THR A 659 -22.37 48.73 23.33
C THR A 659 -21.41 47.54 23.34
N ALA A 660 -21.12 46.95 22.17
CA ALA A 660 -20.07 45.94 22.03
C ALA A 660 -18.69 46.47 22.45
N ALA A 661 -18.33 47.71 22.05
CA ALA A 661 -17.10 48.38 22.46
C ALA A 661 -17.00 48.56 23.99
N ASP A 662 -18.05 49.11 24.63
CA ASP A 662 -18.10 49.26 26.10
C ASP A 662 -17.96 47.90 26.83
N TRP A 663 -18.43 46.82 26.21
CA TRP A 663 -18.33 45.48 26.76
C TRP A 663 -16.95 44.84 26.55
N LEU A 664 -16.24 45.17 25.47
CA LEU A 664 -14.83 44.80 25.30
C LEU A 664 -13.94 45.51 26.34
N ASP A 665 -14.16 46.80 26.60
CA ASP A 665 -13.46 47.56 27.66
C ASP A 665 -13.79 47.06 29.09
N HIS A 666 -14.91 46.36 29.25
CA HIS A 666 -15.39 45.83 30.53
C HIS A 666 -15.57 44.30 30.54
N LEU A 667 -14.78 43.62 29.72
CA LEU A 667 -14.94 42.19 29.41
C LEU A 667 -14.94 41.27 30.64
N ASP A 668 -14.07 41.50 31.62
CA ASP A 668 -14.04 40.69 32.85
C ASP A 668 -15.35 40.77 33.65
N THR A 669 -16.04 41.91 33.59
CA THR A 669 -17.36 42.09 34.22
C THR A 669 -18.42 41.31 33.45
N LEU A 670 -18.38 41.34 32.12
CA LEU A 670 -19.29 40.56 31.27
C LEU A 670 -19.10 39.06 31.47
N LEU A 671 -17.86 38.59 31.47
CA LEU A 671 -17.51 37.19 31.71
C LEU A 671 -17.96 36.69 33.10
N THR A 672 -18.02 37.57 34.10
CA THR A 672 -18.56 37.23 35.43
C THR A 672 -20.09 37.14 35.45
N LEU A 673 -20.77 37.87 34.56
CA LEU A 673 -22.23 37.97 34.48
C LEU A 673 -22.88 36.87 33.60
N LEU A 674 -22.17 36.43 32.56
CA LEU A 674 -22.68 35.47 31.58
C LEU A 674 -22.56 34.01 32.04
N PRO A 675 -23.60 33.18 31.82
CA PRO A 675 -23.55 31.76 32.12
C PRO A 675 -22.56 31.04 31.21
N ASP A 676 -21.87 30.04 31.75
CA ASP A 676 -21.05 29.11 30.99
C ASP A 676 -21.88 27.99 30.35
N THR A 677 -21.28 27.28 29.40
CA THR A 677 -21.87 26.09 28.76
C THR A 677 -21.93 24.93 29.78
N GLU A 678 -23.02 24.15 29.82
CA GLU A 678 -23.20 23.11 30.85
C GLU A 678 -22.15 22.00 30.75
N GLY A 679 -21.14 22.07 31.61
CA GLY A 679 -19.99 21.17 31.65
C GLY A 679 -18.78 21.77 32.37
N THR A 680 -18.63 23.10 32.30
CA THR A 680 -17.50 23.87 32.88
C THR A 680 -17.66 24.14 34.39
N SER A 681 -17.76 23.08 35.20
CA SER A 681 -17.68 23.23 36.66
C SER A 681 -16.22 23.29 37.12
N HIS A 682 -15.71 24.51 37.32
CA HIS A 682 -14.33 24.80 37.76
C HIS A 682 -13.77 23.83 38.82
N ARG A 683 -12.64 23.19 38.51
CA ARG A 683 -11.61 22.83 39.49
C ARG A 683 -10.24 22.55 38.89
#